data_AF-A0A829YL41-F1
#
_entry.id   AF-A0A829YL41-F1
#
_cell.length_a   1.000
_cell.length_b   1.000
_cell.length_c   1.000
_cell.angle_alpha   90.00
_cell.angle_beta   90.00
_cell.angle_gamma   90.00
#
_symmetry.space_group_name_H-M   'P 1'
#
loop_
_entity.id
_entity.type
_entity.pdbx_description
1 polymer ?
#
loop_
_entity_poly.entity_id
_entity_poly.type
_entity_poly.pdbx_seq_one_letter_code
_entity_poly.pdbx_strand_id
1 'polypeptide(L)'
;MRALRLLGVFIAFGCISACSGGGGGGGGGSNGNFSIASTSVTFTAPLNGVTPAPQTITGSITGVQSNVYLYVLHTDTAIATASVSVTGSTSGELTIFPKRPQAIGLGTFTDTVTVRACLDSNCAREISGSPRTISVTYNVVGIAVEQASVALSAVEGTPSQPATVNVRNASGNGALTASVTYNTGSDWLTVTLANAASTTPTATLVGASNLAPGNYSAVVRFTAGSLSATMLVTYNVASNLGLAASNVSFSAATGQNLPPPAQDLNVTAALASTTYSIAVTYGANGSGWLNASGGNAPGVLTLQPNATNLGPGTFAASVVLTPATGSSITLPVTYTLTASSLILQPTTSAFTINAASTSANSFLQRTVTTDATGAALNWTATSSVPWLTVTGSGTSGGQAILALVPSELEDLRNGQLAAVVTFNFTGTGVPNASSTYAVTLNLDLPTVDFVAPYVAYTNEQKEVVIRGSGFRQANLPQVMFGNAPAASVNVRSNTEIRAVPPAGLADGERPAIIIDNNLGLDRSQAELVVRDHPNYPYFALARDGGGIPSQHVIYDAERDAVITSITRPVNIVTRYQYLSGSGTWSATTLPYPELVDIAMSPDGRELLVLSSGRLHRADPVTLVSTSSVAVPNFNSVTTSQLAVANDGKVIIRDSARVYSLLDDTFTTLPGMTGYNGINMSPDGSRATMGAATNSFDIPLSYYDSATGTLNTTNAFQYYSPGSMDRHATKSLSGPYVRNDDFSVFGELRLGGGSLLGDVLSPDGERVYVFRYGTGSNPTGTIRIFDARVSQPVLPELTPPITIPASDYPGGTQLRISLDSRTLFLLGEDHFVVQPVP
;
A
#
# COMPACT_ATOMS: atom_id res chain seq x y z
N MET A 1 60.66 -26.39 -13.24
CA MET A 1 60.76 -27.48 -12.24
C MET A 1 60.47 -28.82 -12.93
N ARG A 2 61.39 -29.78 -12.78
CA ARG A 2 61.34 -31.25 -13.05
C ARG A 2 60.93 -31.71 -14.48
N ALA A 3 61.89 -32.04 -15.36
CA ALA A 3 62.53 -33.37 -15.61
C ALA A 3 61.61 -34.33 -16.42
N LEU A 4 61.97 -34.86 -17.61
CA LEU A 4 63.05 -35.85 -17.83
C LEU A 4 63.49 -35.99 -19.33
N ARG A 5 64.74 -36.46 -19.50
CA ARG A 5 65.65 -36.72 -20.67
C ARG A 5 65.13 -37.72 -21.75
N LEU A 6 65.60 -37.78 -23.02
CA LEU A 6 66.91 -38.21 -23.57
C LEU A 6 67.08 -37.71 -25.05
N LEU A 7 68.19 -37.05 -25.45
CA LEU A 7 69.41 -37.56 -26.15
C LEU A 7 69.16 -38.16 -27.56
N GLY A 8 69.79 -37.78 -28.68
CA GLY A 8 70.96 -36.93 -28.96
C GLY A 8 71.72 -37.53 -30.16
N VAL A 9 71.70 -36.82 -31.30
CA VAL A 9 72.36 -37.10 -32.59
C VAL A 9 73.89 -37.14 -32.49
N PHE A 10 74.57 -37.90 -33.36
CA PHE A 10 75.76 -37.51 -34.17
C PHE A 10 76.55 -38.74 -34.62
N ILE A 11 76.66 -39.01 -35.93
CA ILE A 11 77.82 -39.72 -36.52
C ILE A 11 78.14 -39.14 -37.90
N ALA A 12 79.43 -38.84 -38.09
CA ALA A 12 80.07 -38.16 -39.20
C ALA A 12 80.65 -39.11 -40.26
N PHE A 13 80.91 -38.53 -41.43
CA PHE A 13 81.61 -39.10 -42.60
C PHE A 13 83.09 -39.46 -42.30
N GLY A 14 83.60 -40.50 -42.96
CA GLY A 14 85.03 -40.81 -43.03
C GLY A 14 85.35 -41.82 -44.15
N CYS A 15 86.04 -41.36 -45.20
CA CYS A 15 86.61 -42.18 -46.27
C CYS A 15 88.01 -42.68 -45.88
N ILE A 16 88.37 -43.93 -46.24
CA ILE A 16 89.77 -44.35 -46.46
C ILE A 16 89.83 -45.37 -47.63
N SER A 17 90.82 -45.16 -48.49
CA SER A 17 91.29 -45.94 -49.65
C SER A 17 92.14 -47.17 -49.29
N ALA A 18 92.23 -48.18 -50.16
CA ALA A 18 93.49 -48.61 -50.84
C ALA A 18 93.42 -50.05 -51.45
N CYS A 19 94.00 -50.17 -52.65
CA CYS A 19 94.80 -51.27 -53.29
C CYS A 19 94.31 -52.73 -53.20
N SER A 20 94.53 -53.67 -54.13
CA SER A 20 95.34 -53.91 -55.35
C SER A 20 94.77 -55.23 -55.93
N GLY A 21 94.69 -55.53 -57.24
CA GLY A 21 95.78 -55.72 -58.21
C GLY A 21 95.65 -57.11 -58.89
N GLY A 22 95.88 -57.18 -60.21
CA GLY A 22 96.09 -58.40 -61.03
C GLY A 22 94.80 -59.13 -61.50
N GLY A 23 94.59 -59.53 -62.75
CA GLY A 23 95.47 -59.70 -63.92
C GLY A 23 95.18 -61.07 -64.57
N GLY A 24 94.78 -61.09 -65.86
CA GLY A 24 94.57 -62.29 -66.69
C GLY A 24 93.09 -62.63 -66.89
N GLY A 25 92.53 -62.86 -68.07
CA GLY A 25 93.09 -63.18 -69.38
C GLY A 25 92.37 -64.41 -69.93
N GLY A 26 91.52 -64.25 -70.94
CA GLY A 26 91.10 -65.34 -71.83
C GLY A 26 89.60 -65.66 -71.90
N GLY A 27 89.12 -65.87 -73.13
CA GLY A 27 87.99 -66.76 -73.43
C GLY A 27 86.69 -66.07 -73.85
N GLY A 28 86.41 -66.09 -75.15
CA GLY A 28 85.21 -65.52 -75.76
C GLY A 28 83.90 -66.26 -75.45
N GLY A 29 82.80 -65.50 -75.63
CA GLY A 29 81.42 -65.96 -75.56
C GLY A 29 80.51 -64.76 -75.37
N SER A 30 79.78 -64.33 -76.40
CA SER A 30 78.86 -63.19 -76.38
C SER A 30 77.75 -63.38 -75.33
N ASN A 31 77.90 -62.75 -74.15
CA ASN A 31 76.84 -62.62 -73.14
C ASN A 31 75.98 -61.41 -73.51
N GLY A 32 74.71 -61.64 -73.86
CA GLY A 32 73.79 -60.68 -74.50
C GLY A 32 73.66 -59.27 -73.92
N ASN A 33 72.83 -58.44 -74.55
CA ASN A 33 72.78 -56.98 -74.38
C ASN A 33 71.41 -56.52 -73.84
N PHE A 34 71.42 -55.82 -72.69
CA PHE A 34 70.25 -55.14 -72.13
C PHE A 34 70.30 -53.62 -72.36
N SER A 35 69.26 -53.10 -73.00
CA SER A 35 69.06 -51.67 -73.25
C SER A 35 67.67 -51.21 -72.81
N ILE A 36 67.60 -49.98 -72.30
CA ILE A 36 66.35 -49.25 -72.05
C ILE A 36 66.32 -47.98 -72.89
N ALA A 37 65.14 -47.63 -73.39
CA ALA A 37 64.96 -46.55 -74.35
C ALA A 37 65.16 -45.15 -73.76
N SER A 38 64.93 -44.99 -72.45
CA SER A 38 65.15 -43.72 -71.74
C SER A 38 65.84 -43.95 -70.41
N THR A 39 66.73 -43.02 -70.05
CA THR A 39 67.43 -42.97 -68.75
C THR A 39 66.84 -41.91 -67.82
N SER A 40 65.76 -41.21 -68.21
CA SER A 40 65.07 -40.26 -67.33
C SER A 40 63.57 -40.13 -67.61
N VAL A 41 62.82 -39.79 -66.56
CA VAL A 41 61.36 -39.51 -66.59
C VAL A 41 61.09 -38.26 -65.76
N THR A 42 60.19 -37.40 -66.25
CA THR A 42 59.75 -36.21 -65.51
C THR A 42 58.24 -36.19 -65.37
N PHE A 43 57.78 -35.97 -64.14
CA PHE A 43 56.38 -35.69 -63.79
C PHE A 43 56.25 -34.22 -63.36
N THR A 44 55.10 -33.61 -63.63
CA THR A 44 54.78 -32.27 -63.13
C THR A 44 53.30 -32.20 -62.78
N ALA A 45 52.99 -31.65 -61.60
CA ALA A 45 51.62 -31.44 -61.14
C ALA A 45 51.51 -30.22 -60.23
N PRO A 46 50.39 -29.49 -60.22
CA PRO A 46 50.14 -28.52 -59.17
C PRO A 46 49.89 -29.22 -57.82
N LEU A 47 50.19 -28.57 -56.69
CA LEU A 47 50.02 -29.13 -55.34
C LEU A 47 48.62 -29.69 -55.11
N ASN A 48 47.60 -28.99 -55.60
CA ASN A 48 46.20 -29.38 -55.49
C ASN A 48 45.65 -30.06 -56.76
N GLY A 49 46.55 -30.53 -57.63
CA GLY A 49 46.21 -31.21 -58.87
C GLY A 49 45.97 -32.71 -58.72
N VAL A 50 45.48 -33.33 -59.79
CA VAL A 50 45.42 -34.78 -59.92
C VAL A 50 46.82 -35.38 -60.06
N THR A 51 47.01 -36.62 -59.58
CA THR A 51 48.27 -37.36 -59.77
C THR A 51 48.57 -37.53 -61.26
N PRO A 52 49.80 -37.25 -61.74
CA PRO A 52 50.20 -37.49 -63.11
C PRO A 52 50.01 -38.96 -63.52
N ALA A 53 49.66 -39.18 -64.79
CA ALA A 53 49.54 -40.52 -65.33
C ALA A 53 50.89 -41.26 -65.28
N PRO A 54 50.91 -42.59 -65.05
CA PRO A 54 52.14 -43.39 -65.06
C PRO A 54 52.86 -43.28 -66.41
N GLN A 55 54.20 -43.32 -66.41
CA GLN A 55 55.00 -43.30 -67.63
C GLN A 55 55.64 -44.66 -67.88
N THR A 56 55.64 -45.08 -69.14
CA THR A 56 56.18 -46.38 -69.57
C THR A 56 57.43 -46.19 -70.43
N ILE A 57 58.47 -46.96 -70.16
CA ILE A 57 59.74 -46.97 -70.89
C ILE A 57 59.96 -48.38 -71.46
N THR A 58 60.18 -48.48 -72.77
CA THR A 58 60.49 -49.76 -73.41
C THR A 58 61.96 -50.15 -73.19
N GLY A 59 62.21 -51.46 -73.12
CA GLY A 59 63.53 -52.05 -73.05
C GLY A 59 63.62 -53.30 -73.92
N SER A 60 64.84 -53.68 -74.28
CA SER A 60 65.10 -54.86 -75.08
C SER A 60 66.29 -55.64 -74.56
N ILE A 61 66.20 -56.97 -74.71
CA ILE A 61 67.25 -57.92 -74.36
C ILE A 61 67.52 -58.79 -75.58
N THR A 62 68.74 -58.74 -76.09
CA THR A 62 69.15 -59.49 -77.28
C THR A 62 70.41 -60.31 -77.02
N GLY A 63 70.65 -61.37 -77.79
CA GLY A 63 71.86 -62.20 -77.65
C GLY A 63 71.89 -63.11 -76.41
N VAL A 64 70.74 -63.40 -75.81
CA VAL A 64 70.57 -64.35 -74.69
C VAL A 64 69.64 -65.48 -75.12
N GLN A 65 70.07 -66.74 -75.00
CA GLN A 65 69.29 -67.92 -75.40
C GLN A 65 68.66 -68.67 -74.20
N SER A 66 68.70 -68.09 -73.01
CA SER A 66 68.13 -68.63 -71.77
C SER A 66 67.07 -67.69 -71.19
N ASN A 67 66.28 -68.19 -70.23
CA ASN A 67 65.32 -67.36 -69.49
C ASN A 67 66.04 -66.21 -68.76
N VAL A 68 65.39 -65.05 -68.73
CA VAL A 68 65.88 -63.84 -68.05
C VAL A 68 64.93 -63.44 -66.93
N TYR A 69 65.49 -63.13 -65.77
CA TYR A 69 64.75 -62.65 -64.60
C TYR A 69 64.92 -61.13 -64.47
N LEU A 70 63.81 -60.39 -64.33
CA LEU A 70 63.78 -58.94 -64.26
C LEU A 70 63.43 -58.46 -62.85
N TYR A 71 64.24 -57.55 -62.32
CA TYR A 71 64.02 -56.93 -61.01
C TYR A 71 63.93 -55.42 -61.17
N VAL A 72 63.00 -54.80 -60.46
CA VAL A 72 62.82 -53.35 -60.40
C VAL A 72 62.99 -52.91 -58.96
N LEU A 73 63.90 -51.97 -58.74
CA LEU A 73 64.08 -51.29 -57.47
C LEU A 73 63.86 -49.80 -57.68
N HIS A 74 63.25 -49.11 -56.71
CA HIS A 74 63.15 -47.65 -56.75
C HIS A 74 63.39 -47.01 -55.38
N THR A 75 63.70 -45.72 -55.37
CA THR A 75 63.62 -44.89 -54.16
C THR A 75 62.20 -44.32 -54.00
N ASP A 76 61.84 -43.89 -52.79
CA ASP A 76 60.44 -43.67 -52.38
C ASP A 76 60.11 -42.20 -52.06
N THR A 77 60.80 -41.22 -52.64
CA THR A 77 60.51 -39.79 -52.37
C THR A 77 59.28 -39.31 -53.15
N ALA A 78 59.24 -39.59 -54.44
CA ALA A 78 58.30 -39.13 -55.46
C ALA A 78 57.56 -40.28 -56.17
N ILE A 79 58.13 -41.49 -56.19
CA ILE A 79 57.58 -42.69 -56.84
C ILE A 79 56.74 -43.48 -55.82
N ALA A 80 55.55 -43.91 -56.25
CA ALA A 80 54.68 -44.77 -55.46
C ALA A 80 55.00 -46.25 -55.71
N THR A 81 55.24 -46.62 -56.97
CA THR A 81 55.67 -47.96 -57.37
C THR A 81 56.24 -47.95 -58.80
N ALA A 82 57.04 -48.95 -59.14
CA ALA A 82 57.49 -49.20 -60.51
C ALA A 82 57.45 -50.71 -60.82
N SER A 83 57.00 -51.07 -62.02
CA SER A 83 56.79 -52.47 -62.42
C SER A 83 57.31 -52.73 -63.84
N VAL A 84 57.82 -53.93 -64.09
CA VAL A 84 58.26 -54.36 -65.43
C VAL A 84 57.35 -55.48 -65.95
N SER A 85 57.01 -55.41 -67.23
CA SER A 85 56.27 -56.43 -67.98
C SER A 85 57.00 -56.83 -69.25
N VAL A 86 56.98 -58.12 -69.59
CA VAL A 86 57.57 -58.63 -70.85
C VAL A 86 56.52 -58.52 -71.96
N THR A 87 56.85 -57.84 -73.06
CA THR A 87 55.94 -57.53 -74.17
C THR A 87 56.21 -58.36 -75.43
N GLY A 88 57.34 -59.04 -75.49
CA GLY A 88 57.71 -59.93 -76.58
C GLY A 88 58.93 -60.78 -76.21
N SER A 89 59.37 -61.64 -77.12
CA SER A 89 60.51 -62.56 -76.88
C SER A 89 61.84 -61.86 -76.59
N THR A 90 61.98 -60.59 -76.98
CA THR A 90 63.19 -59.76 -76.74
C THR A 90 62.86 -58.36 -76.24
N SER A 91 61.60 -58.06 -75.89
CA SER A 91 61.14 -56.72 -75.50
C SER A 91 60.32 -56.72 -74.21
N GLY A 92 60.40 -55.63 -73.46
CA GLY A 92 59.61 -55.39 -72.26
C GLY A 92 59.38 -53.90 -72.00
N GLU A 93 58.57 -53.61 -71.00
CA GLU A 93 58.16 -52.26 -70.61
C GLU A 93 58.30 -52.07 -69.10
N LEU A 94 58.92 -50.97 -68.67
CA LEU A 94 58.96 -50.48 -67.31
C LEU A 94 57.90 -49.38 -67.16
N THR A 95 56.91 -49.57 -66.28
CA THR A 95 55.93 -48.53 -65.94
C THR A 95 56.21 -47.93 -64.56
N ILE A 96 56.29 -46.60 -64.47
CA ILE A 96 56.62 -45.84 -63.26
C ILE A 96 55.38 -45.04 -62.82
N PHE A 97 54.95 -45.22 -61.57
CA PHE A 97 53.76 -44.57 -60.99
C PHE A 97 54.18 -43.51 -59.96
N PRO A 98 53.86 -42.21 -60.14
CA PRO A 98 54.19 -41.17 -59.17
C PRO A 98 53.23 -41.12 -57.96
N LYS A 99 53.70 -40.58 -56.83
CA LYS A 99 52.87 -40.28 -55.64
C LYS A 99 51.90 -39.12 -55.88
N ARG A 100 50.88 -38.98 -55.03
CA ARG A 100 49.96 -37.82 -55.08
C ARG A 100 50.73 -36.52 -54.75
N PRO A 101 50.53 -35.40 -55.48
CA PRO A 101 51.27 -34.15 -55.25
C PRO A 101 51.14 -33.63 -53.81
N GLN A 102 49.96 -33.72 -53.21
CA GLN A 102 49.68 -33.30 -51.83
C GLN A 102 50.44 -34.10 -50.78
N ALA A 103 50.81 -35.35 -51.07
CA ALA A 103 51.50 -36.23 -50.13
C ALA A 103 52.99 -35.93 -50.02
N ILE A 104 53.58 -35.30 -51.05
CA ILE A 104 55.01 -34.96 -51.11
C ILE A 104 55.27 -33.47 -50.90
N GLY A 105 54.27 -32.62 -51.10
CA GLY A 105 54.34 -31.17 -50.88
C GLY A 105 54.92 -30.40 -52.07
N LEU A 106 55.07 -29.08 -51.94
CA LEU A 106 55.66 -28.23 -52.99
C LEU A 106 57.17 -28.44 -53.11
N GLY A 107 57.67 -28.58 -54.33
CA GLY A 107 59.09 -28.68 -54.61
C GLY A 107 59.42 -29.60 -55.79
N THR A 108 60.72 -29.71 -56.07
CA THR A 108 61.26 -30.68 -57.01
C THR A 108 61.80 -31.86 -56.22
N PHE A 109 61.27 -33.05 -56.49
CA PHE A 109 61.67 -34.30 -55.85
C PHE A 109 62.35 -35.20 -56.86
N THR A 110 63.41 -35.88 -56.45
CA THR A 110 64.17 -36.79 -57.32
C THR A 110 64.18 -38.19 -56.74
N ASP A 111 63.93 -39.18 -57.58
CA ASP A 111 64.05 -40.60 -57.29
C ASP A 111 64.83 -41.33 -58.39
N THR A 112 65.20 -42.58 -58.15
CA THR A 112 65.79 -43.46 -59.15
C THR A 112 64.99 -44.75 -59.27
N VAL A 113 64.86 -45.28 -60.49
CA VAL A 113 64.35 -46.63 -60.76
C VAL A 113 65.46 -47.43 -61.42
N THR A 114 65.86 -48.54 -60.82
CA THR A 114 66.92 -49.42 -61.35
C THR A 114 66.31 -50.74 -61.79
N VAL A 115 66.49 -51.08 -63.07
CA VAL A 115 66.09 -52.35 -63.65
C VAL A 115 67.32 -53.24 -63.79
N ARG A 116 67.23 -54.45 -63.24
CA ARG A 116 68.25 -55.49 -63.37
C ARG A 116 67.71 -56.63 -64.23
N ALA A 117 68.51 -57.09 -65.18
CA ALA A 117 68.22 -58.22 -66.03
C ALA A 117 69.28 -59.30 -65.82
N CYS A 118 68.85 -60.46 -65.32
CA CYS A 118 69.73 -61.49 -64.78
C CYS A 118 69.49 -62.85 -65.42
N LEU A 119 70.57 -63.64 -65.56
CA LEU A 119 70.53 -65.00 -66.10
C LEU A 119 70.12 -66.05 -65.07
N ASP A 120 70.06 -65.68 -63.78
CA ASP A 120 69.63 -66.53 -62.68
C ASP A 120 68.62 -65.81 -61.77
N SER A 121 67.81 -66.59 -61.05
CA SER A 121 66.72 -66.10 -60.20
C SER A 121 67.18 -65.46 -58.88
N ASN A 122 68.48 -65.49 -58.55
CA ASN A 122 69.05 -64.75 -57.42
C ASN A 122 69.72 -63.45 -57.88
N CYS A 123 69.67 -63.16 -59.18
CA CYS A 123 70.32 -62.03 -59.82
C CYS A 123 71.82 -61.92 -59.51
N ALA A 124 72.52 -63.06 -59.37
CA ALA A 124 73.95 -63.09 -59.12
C ALA A 124 74.78 -62.87 -60.41
N ARG A 125 74.18 -63.16 -61.58
CA ARG A 125 74.79 -63.01 -62.90
C ARG A 125 73.94 -62.11 -63.78
N GLU A 126 74.34 -60.84 -63.84
CA GLU A 126 73.67 -59.85 -64.69
C GLU A 126 74.05 -60.02 -66.17
N ILE A 127 73.11 -59.68 -67.06
CA ILE A 127 73.34 -59.60 -68.51
C ILE A 127 74.17 -58.34 -68.79
N SER A 128 75.00 -58.36 -69.85
CA SER A 128 75.79 -57.18 -70.22
C SER A 128 74.87 -55.99 -70.49
N GLY A 129 75.16 -54.85 -69.86
CA GLY A 129 74.30 -53.66 -69.92
C GLY A 129 73.27 -53.57 -68.78
N SER A 130 73.15 -54.59 -67.92
CA SER A 130 72.48 -54.51 -66.61
C SER A 130 73.50 -54.21 -65.49
N PRO A 131 73.15 -53.43 -64.45
CA PRO A 131 71.85 -52.80 -64.22
C PRO A 131 71.71 -51.47 -64.98
N ARG A 132 70.46 -51.07 -65.28
CA ARG A 132 70.14 -49.75 -65.85
C ARG A 132 69.34 -48.91 -64.87
N THR A 133 69.76 -47.66 -64.69
CA THR A 133 69.09 -46.72 -63.79
C THR A 133 68.43 -45.59 -64.58
N ILE A 134 67.19 -45.30 -64.21
CA ILE A 134 66.36 -44.20 -64.71
C ILE A 134 66.25 -43.17 -63.59
N SER A 135 66.58 -41.92 -63.89
CA SER A 135 66.36 -40.80 -62.95
C SER A 135 64.93 -40.27 -63.11
N VAL A 136 64.18 -40.17 -62.02
CA VAL A 136 62.81 -39.63 -62.00
C VAL A 136 62.83 -38.28 -61.31
N THR A 137 62.37 -37.24 -62.00
CA THR A 137 62.15 -35.91 -61.42
C THR A 137 60.67 -35.62 -61.34
N TYR A 138 60.16 -35.17 -60.19
CA TYR A 138 58.77 -34.78 -60.02
C TYR A 138 58.68 -33.35 -59.47
N ASN A 139 58.21 -32.44 -60.31
CA ASN A 139 57.98 -31.04 -59.96
C ASN A 139 56.55 -30.84 -59.47
N VAL A 140 56.38 -30.56 -58.18
CA VAL A 140 55.09 -30.14 -57.61
C VAL A 140 55.07 -28.62 -57.47
N VAL A 141 54.28 -27.99 -58.34
CA VAL A 141 54.21 -26.53 -58.46
C VAL A 141 53.03 -25.93 -57.69
N GLY A 142 53.12 -24.68 -57.25
CA GLY A 142 52.02 -24.04 -56.54
C GLY A 142 52.45 -22.82 -55.73
N ILE A 143 51.46 -22.17 -55.11
CA ILE A 143 51.64 -21.03 -54.21
C ILE A 143 51.11 -21.45 -52.85
N ALA A 144 51.88 -21.18 -51.80
CA ALA A 144 51.44 -21.36 -50.42
C ALA A 144 51.71 -20.08 -49.63
N VAL A 145 50.72 -19.62 -48.87
CA VAL A 145 50.87 -18.49 -47.96
C VAL A 145 51.13 -19.05 -46.56
N GLU A 146 52.13 -18.53 -45.86
CA GLU A 146 52.50 -19.01 -44.52
C GLU A 146 51.36 -18.81 -43.49
N GLN A 147 50.61 -17.71 -43.63
CA GLN A 147 49.53 -17.33 -42.74
C GLN A 147 48.20 -17.36 -43.49
N ALA A 148 47.22 -18.10 -42.97
CA ALA A 148 45.87 -18.12 -43.53
C ALA A 148 45.10 -16.81 -43.28
N SER A 149 45.48 -16.05 -42.24
CA SER A 149 44.89 -14.75 -41.91
C SER A 149 45.88 -13.79 -41.25
N VAL A 150 45.72 -12.49 -41.48
CA VAL A 150 46.45 -11.39 -40.84
C VAL A 150 45.46 -10.43 -40.19
N ALA A 151 45.77 -9.97 -38.98
CA ALA A 151 45.01 -8.92 -38.29
C ALA A 151 45.84 -7.64 -38.21
N LEU A 152 45.28 -6.54 -38.68
CA LEU A 152 45.80 -5.19 -38.55
C LEU A 152 45.00 -4.44 -37.49
N SER A 153 45.62 -3.47 -36.84
CA SER A 153 44.94 -2.54 -35.94
C SER A 153 45.57 -1.15 -36.03
N ALA A 154 44.74 -0.13 -35.84
CA ALA A 154 45.16 1.26 -35.73
C ALA A 154 44.18 2.06 -34.89
N VAL A 155 44.61 3.26 -34.51
CA VAL A 155 43.72 4.30 -33.98
C VAL A 155 43.29 5.19 -35.15
N GLU A 156 42.04 5.64 -35.13
CA GLU A 156 41.50 6.59 -36.10
C GLU A 156 42.45 7.76 -36.37
N GLY A 157 42.70 8.06 -37.64
CA GLY A 157 43.64 9.11 -38.07
C GLY A 157 45.09 8.64 -38.22
N THR A 158 45.42 7.38 -37.91
CA THR A 158 46.77 6.81 -38.07
C THR A 158 46.75 5.56 -38.95
N PRO A 159 47.80 5.30 -39.76
CA PRO A 159 47.88 4.06 -40.53
C PRO A 159 48.19 2.87 -39.60
N SER A 160 47.87 1.66 -40.04
CA SER A 160 48.25 0.46 -39.28
C SER A 160 49.77 0.27 -39.28
N GLN A 161 50.29 -0.43 -38.27
CA GLN A 161 51.65 -0.98 -38.39
C GLN A 161 51.69 -1.98 -39.58
N PRO A 162 52.76 -1.97 -40.41
CA PRO A 162 52.88 -2.92 -41.51
C PRO A 162 53.00 -4.36 -41.01
N ALA A 163 52.25 -5.28 -41.60
CA ALA A 163 52.41 -6.72 -41.37
C ALA A 163 53.10 -7.38 -42.57
N THR A 164 54.04 -8.28 -42.32
CA THR A 164 54.77 -9.00 -43.37
C THR A 164 54.39 -10.48 -43.39
N VAL A 165 54.10 -11.02 -44.57
CA VAL A 165 53.75 -12.43 -44.78
C VAL A 165 54.67 -13.04 -45.83
N ASN A 166 55.27 -14.18 -45.51
CA ASN A 166 56.03 -14.94 -46.50
C ASN A 166 55.08 -15.76 -47.37
N VAL A 167 55.32 -15.73 -48.66
CA VAL A 167 54.61 -16.53 -49.65
C VAL A 167 55.62 -17.44 -50.33
N ARG A 168 55.38 -18.74 -50.32
CA ARG A 168 56.18 -19.71 -51.07
C ARG A 168 55.66 -19.78 -52.49
N ASN A 169 56.52 -19.49 -53.46
CA ASN A 169 56.20 -19.47 -54.89
C ASN A 169 57.01 -20.55 -55.62
N ALA A 170 56.41 -21.73 -55.78
CA ALA A 170 57.01 -22.84 -56.53
C ALA A 170 56.42 -22.92 -57.95
N SER A 171 56.23 -21.79 -58.62
CA SER A 171 55.62 -21.73 -59.97
C SER A 171 56.60 -21.96 -61.13
N GLY A 172 57.91 -22.07 -60.86
CA GLY A 172 58.92 -22.26 -61.90
C GLY A 172 59.26 -21.00 -62.72
N ASN A 173 59.40 -19.85 -62.03
CA ASN A 173 59.77 -18.50 -62.53
C ASN A 173 58.61 -17.53 -62.85
N GLY A 174 57.36 -17.83 -62.46
CA GLY A 174 56.27 -16.86 -62.55
C GLY A 174 56.37 -15.78 -61.47
N ALA A 175 56.39 -14.50 -61.86
CA ALA A 175 56.31 -13.39 -60.90
C ALA A 175 54.96 -13.39 -60.18
N LEU A 176 55.00 -13.30 -58.85
CA LEU A 176 53.79 -13.22 -58.02
C LEU A 176 53.11 -11.86 -58.20
N THR A 177 51.79 -11.87 -58.32
CA THR A 177 50.92 -10.69 -58.29
C THR A 177 49.94 -10.82 -57.13
N ALA A 178 49.47 -9.69 -56.59
CA ALA A 178 48.48 -9.66 -55.51
C ALA A 178 47.29 -8.80 -55.93
N SER A 179 46.09 -9.24 -55.57
CA SER A 179 44.84 -8.48 -55.73
C SER A 179 44.05 -8.55 -54.44
N VAL A 180 43.25 -7.52 -54.16
CA VAL A 180 42.46 -7.40 -52.92
C VAL A 180 40.97 -7.39 -53.29
N THR A 181 40.20 -8.25 -52.64
CA THR A 181 38.73 -8.24 -52.69
C THR A 181 38.21 -7.83 -51.31
N TYR A 182 37.47 -6.73 -51.24
CA TYR A 182 36.95 -6.23 -49.96
C TYR A 182 35.63 -6.91 -49.58
N ASN A 183 35.55 -7.39 -48.34
CA ASN A 183 34.30 -7.90 -47.76
C ASN A 183 33.55 -6.79 -47.01
N THR A 184 34.29 -5.88 -46.37
CA THR A 184 33.76 -4.71 -45.64
C THR A 184 34.69 -3.50 -45.85
N GLY A 185 34.12 -2.36 -46.21
CA GLY A 185 34.84 -1.17 -46.68
C GLY A 185 35.38 -1.29 -48.10
N SER A 186 36.15 -0.30 -48.53
CA SER A 186 36.87 -0.29 -49.81
C SER A 186 38.20 0.47 -49.64
N ASP A 187 39.17 0.16 -50.50
CA ASP A 187 40.45 0.88 -50.66
C ASP A 187 41.27 1.11 -49.38
N TRP A 188 41.04 0.32 -48.34
CA TRP A 188 41.74 0.47 -47.07
C TRP A 188 43.00 -0.36 -46.94
N LEU A 189 43.22 -1.36 -47.79
CA LEU A 189 44.35 -2.30 -47.69
C LEU A 189 45.32 -2.12 -48.84
N THR A 190 46.55 -1.73 -48.53
CA THR A 190 47.66 -1.72 -49.49
C THR A 190 48.49 -3.00 -49.32
N VAL A 191 48.75 -3.71 -50.42
CA VAL A 191 49.62 -4.90 -50.45
C VAL A 191 50.81 -4.64 -51.36
N THR A 192 52.02 -4.62 -50.79
CA THR A 192 53.27 -4.42 -51.53
C THR A 192 54.08 -5.71 -51.55
N LEU A 193 54.49 -6.18 -52.73
CA LEU A 193 55.29 -7.40 -52.88
C LEU A 193 56.78 -7.08 -53.02
N ALA A 194 57.61 -7.70 -52.19
CA ALA A 194 59.07 -7.72 -52.32
C ALA A 194 59.53 -9.06 -52.90
N ASN A 195 60.54 -9.02 -53.77
CA ASN A 195 61.13 -10.21 -54.41
C ASN A 195 60.10 -11.10 -55.14
N ALA A 196 59.15 -10.49 -55.86
CA ALA A 196 57.99 -11.19 -56.46
C ALA A 196 58.35 -12.37 -57.39
N ALA A 197 59.54 -12.36 -58.01
CA ALA A 197 60.03 -13.44 -58.87
C ALA A 197 60.82 -14.54 -58.13
N SER A 198 61.07 -14.37 -56.82
CA SER A 198 61.75 -15.36 -55.97
C SER A 198 60.85 -16.56 -55.68
N THR A 199 61.44 -17.63 -55.14
CA THR A 199 60.71 -18.76 -54.55
C THR A 199 60.11 -18.44 -53.18
N THR A 200 60.51 -17.32 -52.58
CA THR A 200 60.08 -16.84 -51.25
C THR A 200 59.79 -15.33 -51.24
N PRO A 201 58.83 -14.82 -52.04
CA PRO A 201 58.40 -13.43 -51.96
C PRO A 201 57.79 -13.09 -50.60
N THR A 202 57.89 -11.81 -50.22
CA THR A 202 57.29 -11.28 -49.00
C THR A 202 56.22 -10.25 -49.37
N ALA A 203 55.02 -10.37 -48.79
CA ALA A 203 53.95 -9.40 -48.93
C ALA A 203 53.89 -8.51 -47.69
N THR A 204 53.96 -7.19 -47.87
CA THR A 204 53.77 -6.19 -46.80
C THR A 204 52.37 -5.60 -46.91
N LEU A 205 51.60 -5.68 -45.82
CA LEU A 205 50.22 -5.24 -45.72
C LEU A 205 50.11 -4.02 -44.82
N VAL A 206 49.46 -2.96 -45.29
CA VAL A 206 49.24 -1.71 -44.54
C VAL A 206 47.80 -1.26 -44.68
N GLY A 207 47.15 -0.98 -43.55
CA GLY A 207 45.82 -0.40 -43.46
C GLY A 207 45.86 1.13 -43.54
N ALA A 208 44.87 1.72 -44.22
CA ALA A 208 44.74 3.16 -44.42
C ALA A 208 44.47 3.93 -43.09
N SER A 209 44.82 5.22 -43.08
CA SER A 209 44.72 6.09 -41.90
C SER A 209 43.41 6.89 -41.78
N ASN A 210 42.66 7.03 -42.87
CA ASN A 210 41.47 7.87 -42.99
C ASN A 210 40.16 7.09 -42.87
N LEU A 211 40.16 6.01 -42.09
CA LEU A 211 38.97 5.21 -41.84
C LEU A 211 38.30 5.63 -40.54
N ALA A 212 36.97 5.61 -40.56
CA ALA A 212 36.17 5.73 -39.36
C ALA A 212 36.41 4.53 -38.42
N PRO A 213 36.12 4.66 -37.12
CA PRO A 213 36.24 3.55 -36.19
C PRO A 213 35.33 2.39 -36.59
N GLY A 214 35.85 1.17 -36.60
CA GLY A 214 35.10 0.00 -37.08
C GLY A 214 35.97 -1.20 -37.42
N ASN A 215 35.30 -2.27 -37.88
CA ASN A 215 35.92 -3.51 -38.32
C ASN A 215 35.84 -3.62 -39.84
N TYR A 216 36.99 -3.79 -40.47
CA TYR A 216 37.16 -3.94 -41.90
C TYR A 216 37.75 -5.32 -42.22
N SER A 217 37.45 -5.88 -43.39
CA SER A 217 37.93 -7.20 -43.80
C SER A 217 38.00 -7.34 -45.33
N ALA A 218 39.04 -8.03 -45.79
CA ALA A 218 39.36 -8.22 -47.20
C ALA A 218 40.08 -9.56 -47.42
N VAL A 219 39.97 -10.12 -48.62
CA VAL A 219 40.71 -11.30 -49.05
C VAL A 219 41.80 -10.88 -50.02
N VAL A 220 43.05 -11.20 -49.69
CA VAL A 220 44.20 -11.02 -50.59
C VAL A 220 44.38 -12.30 -51.39
N ARG A 221 44.33 -12.18 -52.72
CA ARG A 221 44.59 -13.27 -53.66
C ARG A 221 45.95 -13.09 -54.31
N PHE A 222 46.83 -14.06 -54.11
CA PHE A 222 48.14 -14.15 -54.73
C PHE A 222 48.08 -15.04 -55.97
N THR A 223 48.64 -14.59 -57.08
CA THR A 223 48.60 -15.28 -58.38
C THR A 223 49.96 -15.32 -59.07
N ALA A 224 50.31 -16.46 -59.65
CA ALA A 224 51.47 -16.64 -60.52
C ALA A 224 51.06 -17.57 -61.67
N GLY A 225 50.82 -16.98 -62.86
CA GLY A 225 50.17 -17.70 -63.97
C GLY A 225 48.75 -18.15 -63.58
N SER A 226 48.45 -19.44 -63.75
CA SER A 226 47.16 -20.05 -63.38
C SER A 226 47.07 -20.50 -61.91
N LEU A 227 48.17 -20.42 -61.15
CA LEU A 227 48.21 -20.83 -59.75
C LEU A 227 47.73 -19.68 -58.86
N SER A 228 46.98 -20.02 -57.81
CA SER A 228 46.49 -19.03 -56.85
C SER A 228 46.46 -19.53 -55.41
N ALA A 229 46.71 -18.63 -54.46
CA ALA A 229 46.46 -18.84 -53.04
C ALA A 229 45.79 -17.59 -52.44
N THR A 230 45.03 -17.75 -51.36
CA THR A 230 44.28 -16.65 -50.73
C THR A 230 44.57 -16.56 -49.25
N MET A 231 44.46 -15.35 -48.71
CA MET A 231 44.62 -15.04 -47.28
C MET A 231 43.58 -14.01 -46.84
N LEU A 232 43.02 -14.17 -45.64
CA LEU A 232 42.10 -13.20 -45.05
C LEU A 232 42.85 -12.09 -44.32
N VAL A 233 42.38 -10.84 -44.43
CA VAL A 233 42.91 -9.71 -43.65
C VAL A 233 41.77 -9.04 -42.92
N THR A 234 41.90 -8.85 -41.61
CA THR A 234 41.00 -8.03 -40.80
C THR A 234 41.73 -6.76 -40.36
N TYR A 235 40.99 -5.65 -40.23
CA TYR A 235 41.54 -4.37 -39.75
C TYR A 235 40.56 -3.73 -38.77
N ASN A 236 40.97 -3.61 -37.52
CA ASN A 236 40.21 -2.92 -36.48
C ASN A 236 40.74 -1.50 -36.29
N VAL A 237 39.87 -0.51 -36.49
CA VAL A 237 40.18 0.91 -36.24
C VAL A 237 39.45 1.33 -34.97
N ALA A 238 40.19 1.64 -33.91
CA ALA A 238 39.65 2.15 -32.65
C ALA A 238 39.43 3.67 -32.73
N SER A 239 38.40 4.20 -32.04
CA SER A 239 38.19 5.65 -31.97
C SER A 239 39.35 6.33 -31.23
N ASN A 240 39.77 7.50 -31.72
CA ASN A 240 40.81 8.27 -31.04
C ASN A 240 40.28 8.84 -29.72
N LEU A 241 39.08 9.43 -29.74
CA LEU A 241 38.42 9.98 -28.56
C LEU A 241 37.43 8.95 -27.98
N GLY A 242 37.38 8.84 -26.66
CA GLY A 242 36.43 7.98 -25.95
C GLY A 242 35.72 8.73 -24.83
N LEU A 243 34.42 8.49 -24.70
CA LEU A 243 33.57 8.97 -23.61
C LEU A 243 32.61 7.86 -23.22
N ALA A 244 32.61 7.47 -21.94
CA ALA A 244 31.75 6.38 -21.46
C ALA A 244 30.29 6.80 -21.26
N ALA A 245 30.04 8.09 -20.97
CA ALA A 245 28.70 8.62 -20.76
C ALA A 245 27.96 8.78 -22.09
N SER A 246 26.72 8.30 -22.15
CA SER A 246 25.82 8.45 -23.32
C SER A 246 24.78 9.56 -23.15
N ASN A 247 24.55 10.01 -21.92
CA ASN A 247 23.71 11.16 -21.57
C ASN A 247 24.07 11.67 -20.16
N VAL A 248 23.73 12.91 -19.87
CA VAL A 248 23.82 13.51 -18.53
C VAL A 248 22.52 14.21 -18.18
N SER A 249 22.07 14.09 -16.93
CA SER A 249 20.89 14.81 -16.44
C SER A 249 21.18 15.53 -15.12
N PHE A 250 20.58 16.72 -14.98
CA PHE A 250 20.58 17.53 -13.78
C PHE A 250 19.14 17.80 -13.34
N SER A 251 18.92 17.96 -12.03
CA SER A 251 17.64 18.41 -11.49
C SER A 251 17.84 19.40 -10.34
N ALA A 252 16.96 20.40 -10.25
CA ALA A 252 16.95 21.39 -9.17
C ALA A 252 15.54 21.97 -8.99
N ALA A 253 15.31 22.65 -7.87
CA ALA A 253 14.16 23.54 -7.73
C ALA A 253 14.54 24.98 -8.10
N THR A 254 13.58 25.75 -8.61
CA THR A 254 13.78 27.15 -9.01
C THR A 254 14.21 27.99 -7.80
N GLY A 255 15.32 28.71 -7.93
CA GLY A 255 15.89 29.57 -6.88
C GLY A 255 16.50 28.83 -5.69
N GLN A 256 16.85 27.55 -5.86
CA GLN A 256 17.67 26.81 -4.91
C GLN A 256 19.03 27.49 -4.71
N ASN A 257 19.45 27.61 -3.44
CA ASN A 257 20.63 28.42 -3.06
C ASN A 257 21.97 27.79 -3.48
N LEU A 258 21.99 26.46 -3.67
CA LEU A 258 23.13 25.72 -4.18
C LEU A 258 22.76 25.11 -5.55
N PRO A 259 23.52 25.39 -6.62
CA PRO A 259 23.30 24.73 -7.90
C PRO A 259 23.58 23.22 -7.78
N PRO A 260 23.03 22.40 -8.69
CA PRO A 260 23.41 20.99 -8.77
C PRO A 260 24.93 20.81 -8.86
N PRO A 261 25.50 19.79 -8.22
CA PRO A 261 26.94 19.52 -8.33
C PRO A 261 27.37 19.34 -9.79
N ALA A 262 28.55 19.86 -10.14
CA ALA A 262 29.16 19.62 -11.44
C ALA A 262 29.34 18.10 -11.67
N GLN A 263 29.19 17.68 -12.92
CA GLN A 263 29.54 16.32 -13.33
C GLN A 263 30.84 16.31 -14.12
N ASP A 264 31.81 15.56 -13.59
CA ASP A 264 33.10 15.31 -14.21
C ASP A 264 33.07 13.99 -14.96
N LEU A 265 33.30 14.05 -16.27
CA LEU A 265 33.32 12.89 -17.16
C LEU A 265 34.73 12.66 -17.68
N ASN A 266 35.23 11.44 -17.52
CA ASN A 266 36.54 11.07 -18.06
C ASN A 266 36.47 10.97 -19.59
N VAL A 267 37.32 11.74 -20.25
CA VAL A 267 37.54 11.68 -21.70
C VAL A 267 38.86 10.98 -21.93
N THR A 268 38.83 9.88 -22.68
CA THR A 268 40.04 9.09 -23.00
C THR A 268 40.53 9.41 -24.40
N ALA A 269 41.84 9.25 -24.59
CA ALA A 269 42.46 9.26 -25.91
C ALA A 269 43.19 7.93 -26.13
N ALA A 270 42.98 7.32 -27.29
CA ALA A 270 43.73 6.13 -27.70
C ALA A 270 45.14 6.51 -28.20
N LEU A 271 45.30 7.73 -28.76
CA LEU A 271 46.61 8.36 -28.91
C LEU A 271 47.07 8.90 -27.54
N ALA A 272 48.38 8.87 -27.26
CA ALA A 272 48.94 9.25 -25.95
C ALA A 272 48.47 10.63 -25.45
N SER A 273 48.13 11.55 -26.35
CA SER A 273 47.38 12.77 -26.05
C SER A 273 46.73 13.36 -27.30
N THR A 274 45.51 13.92 -27.19
CA THR A 274 44.87 14.74 -28.22
C THR A 274 44.14 15.92 -27.60
N THR A 275 43.97 17.00 -28.36
CA THR A 275 43.12 18.14 -27.98
C THR A 275 41.78 18.05 -28.70
N TYR A 276 40.72 18.54 -28.07
CA TYR A 276 39.40 18.67 -28.69
C TYR A 276 38.77 20.02 -28.36
N SER A 277 37.88 20.48 -29.23
CA SER A 277 37.04 21.65 -28.98
C SER A 277 35.67 21.21 -28.47
N ILE A 278 35.02 22.06 -27.68
CA ILE A 278 33.69 21.83 -27.12
C ILE A 278 32.74 22.85 -27.74
N ALA A 279 31.63 22.37 -28.30
CA ALA A 279 30.53 23.21 -28.74
C ALA A 279 29.24 22.77 -28.05
N VAL A 280 28.51 23.71 -27.44
CA VAL A 280 27.21 23.45 -26.81
C VAL A 280 26.11 23.98 -27.72
N THR A 281 25.21 23.10 -28.16
CA THR A 281 24.03 23.47 -28.94
C THR A 281 22.79 23.32 -28.06
N TYR A 282 22.04 24.40 -27.88
CA TYR A 282 20.85 24.41 -27.03
C TYR A 282 19.58 24.06 -27.81
N GLY A 283 18.62 23.43 -27.14
CA GLY A 283 17.26 23.22 -27.63
C GLY A 283 16.37 24.46 -27.50
N ALA A 284 15.09 24.31 -27.84
CA ALA A 284 14.14 25.43 -27.95
C ALA A 284 13.83 26.17 -26.63
N ASN A 285 14.06 25.55 -25.47
CA ASN A 285 13.56 26.06 -24.19
C ASN A 285 14.55 26.94 -23.42
N GLY A 286 15.70 27.32 -23.98
CA GLY A 286 16.62 28.26 -23.34
C GLY A 286 18.09 28.05 -23.70
N SER A 287 18.89 29.11 -23.61
CA SER A 287 20.33 29.11 -23.93
C SER A 287 21.17 29.57 -22.74
N GLY A 288 22.44 29.16 -22.69
CA GLY A 288 23.40 29.61 -21.67
C GLY A 288 23.28 28.92 -20.31
N TRP A 289 22.38 27.94 -20.16
CA TRP A 289 22.15 27.24 -18.90
C TRP A 289 23.16 26.13 -18.60
N LEU A 290 24.01 25.74 -19.55
CA LEU A 290 25.02 24.71 -19.36
C LEU A 290 26.40 25.28 -19.63
N ASN A 291 27.30 25.19 -18.65
CA ASN A 291 28.72 25.42 -18.83
C ASN A 291 29.41 24.06 -19.03
N ALA A 292 30.23 23.96 -20.08
CA ALA A 292 31.02 22.77 -20.39
C ALA A 292 32.48 23.18 -20.61
N SER A 293 33.39 22.61 -19.83
CA SER A 293 34.82 22.93 -19.88
C SER A 293 35.68 21.67 -19.95
N GLY A 294 36.84 21.79 -20.60
CA GLY A 294 37.75 20.68 -20.90
C GLY A 294 38.62 21.04 -22.10
N GLY A 295 39.09 20.03 -22.84
CA GLY A 295 39.78 20.25 -24.12
C GLY A 295 40.99 19.35 -24.37
N ASN A 296 41.34 18.48 -23.42
CA ASN A 296 42.44 17.53 -23.54
C ASN A 296 41.94 16.11 -23.21
N ALA A 297 42.45 15.13 -23.95
CA ALA A 297 42.26 13.72 -23.68
C ALA A 297 43.63 13.01 -23.70
N PRO A 298 43.96 12.16 -22.70
CA PRO A 298 43.18 11.88 -21.49
C PRO A 298 42.96 13.11 -20.60
N GLY A 299 41.75 13.28 -20.07
CA GLY A 299 41.37 14.44 -19.26
C GLY A 299 39.92 14.37 -18.78
N VAL A 300 39.42 15.48 -18.22
CA VAL A 300 38.06 15.57 -17.66
C VAL A 300 37.25 16.61 -18.44
N LEU A 301 36.04 16.24 -18.83
CA LEU A 301 34.98 17.13 -19.27
C LEU A 301 34.09 17.45 -18.05
N THR A 302 34.07 18.71 -17.64
CA THR A 302 33.23 19.17 -16.53
C THR A 302 31.97 19.84 -17.08
N LEU A 303 30.81 19.40 -16.61
CA LEU A 303 29.50 19.93 -16.96
C LEU A 303 28.84 20.53 -15.71
N GLN A 304 28.45 21.81 -15.78
CA GLN A 304 27.80 22.52 -14.67
C GLN A 304 26.56 23.27 -15.17
N PRO A 305 25.35 22.94 -14.69
CA PRO A 305 24.17 23.73 -14.99
C PRO A 305 24.18 25.07 -14.25
N ASN A 306 23.54 26.07 -14.86
CA ASN A 306 23.31 27.40 -14.34
C ASN A 306 21.81 27.72 -14.47
N ALA A 307 21.14 27.93 -13.34
CA ALA A 307 19.71 28.23 -13.27
C ALA A 307 19.38 29.72 -13.41
N THR A 308 20.38 30.60 -13.56
CA THR A 308 20.17 32.05 -13.59
C THR A 308 19.22 32.41 -14.74
N ASN A 309 18.14 33.13 -14.42
CA ASN A 309 17.08 33.56 -15.36
C ASN A 309 16.28 32.43 -16.02
N LEU A 310 16.28 31.21 -15.47
CA LEU A 310 15.42 30.13 -15.94
C LEU A 310 14.16 30.02 -15.08
N GLY A 311 13.00 29.90 -15.73
CA GLY A 311 11.75 29.47 -15.07
C GLY A 311 11.67 27.94 -14.95
N PRO A 312 10.70 27.40 -14.19
CA PRO A 312 10.47 25.97 -14.13
C PRO A 312 10.24 25.35 -15.52
N GLY A 313 10.84 24.19 -15.79
CA GLY A 313 10.73 23.50 -17.07
C GLY A 313 11.88 22.52 -17.34
N THR A 314 11.85 21.90 -18.52
CA THR A 314 12.91 20.97 -18.98
C THR A 314 13.71 21.62 -20.11
N PHE A 315 15.02 21.66 -19.92
CA PHE A 315 16.00 22.23 -20.85
C PHE A 315 16.87 21.10 -21.41
N ALA A 316 17.17 21.16 -22.71
CA ALA A 316 17.98 20.17 -23.41
C ALA A 316 19.12 20.84 -24.19
N ALA A 317 20.30 20.22 -24.19
CA ALA A 317 21.48 20.66 -24.91
C ALA A 317 22.27 19.47 -25.43
N SER A 318 22.99 19.66 -26.53
CA SER A 318 23.93 18.69 -27.09
C SER A 318 25.34 19.26 -26.98
N VAL A 319 26.21 18.57 -26.26
CA VAL A 319 27.64 18.89 -26.13
C VAL A 319 28.41 18.10 -27.17
N VAL A 320 28.98 18.79 -28.15
CA VAL A 320 29.78 18.19 -29.23
C VAL A 320 31.26 18.34 -28.90
N LEU A 321 31.98 17.22 -28.84
CA LEU A 321 33.42 17.15 -28.65
C LEU A 321 34.06 16.86 -30.01
N THR A 322 34.81 17.82 -30.55
CA THR A 322 35.48 17.68 -31.86
C THR A 322 36.99 17.58 -31.67
N PRO A 323 37.60 16.39 -31.80
CA PRO A 323 39.03 16.21 -31.65
C PRO A 323 39.82 16.80 -32.82
N ALA A 324 41.11 17.09 -32.60
CA ALA A 324 42.02 17.52 -33.66
C ALA A 324 42.19 16.46 -34.78
N THR A 325 42.07 15.19 -34.40
CA THR A 325 42.07 14.04 -35.31
C THR A 325 41.00 13.03 -34.90
N GLY A 326 40.16 12.63 -35.86
CA GLY A 326 39.11 11.64 -35.69
C GLY A 326 37.69 12.21 -35.64
N SER A 327 36.74 11.35 -35.30
CA SER A 327 35.30 11.65 -35.32
C SER A 327 34.85 12.41 -34.07
N SER A 328 33.86 13.30 -34.23
CA SER A 328 33.27 14.04 -33.10
C SER A 328 32.32 13.16 -32.28
N ILE A 329 32.27 13.37 -30.96
CA ILE A 329 31.31 12.74 -30.05
C ILE A 329 30.21 13.75 -29.71
N THR A 330 28.94 13.34 -29.73
CA THR A 330 27.81 14.18 -29.29
C THR A 330 27.20 13.59 -28.01
N LEU A 331 27.19 14.37 -26.93
CA LEU A 331 26.62 14.01 -25.63
C LEU A 331 25.33 14.83 -25.38
N PRO A 332 24.15 14.20 -25.29
CA PRO A 332 22.93 14.87 -24.85
C PRO A 332 22.94 15.16 -23.35
N VAL A 333 22.52 16.36 -22.97
CA VAL A 333 22.41 16.83 -21.58
C VAL A 333 21.01 17.41 -21.33
N THR A 334 20.37 16.99 -20.25
CA THR A 334 19.06 17.50 -19.81
C THR A 334 19.16 18.18 -18.44
N TYR A 335 18.39 19.25 -18.24
CA TYR A 335 18.25 19.91 -16.95
C TYR A 335 16.77 20.14 -16.67
N THR A 336 16.27 19.57 -15.57
CA THR A 336 14.89 19.72 -15.13
C THR A 336 14.83 20.66 -13.93
N LEU A 337 14.16 21.79 -14.08
CA LEU A 337 13.94 22.77 -13.02
C LEU A 337 12.47 22.70 -12.56
N THR A 338 12.22 22.29 -11.33
CA THR A 338 10.86 22.26 -10.76
C THR A 338 10.51 23.58 -10.07
N ALA A 339 9.21 23.88 -9.95
CA ALA A 339 8.75 24.99 -9.13
C ALA A 339 9.06 24.72 -7.64
N SER A 340 9.40 25.76 -6.88
CA SER A 340 9.60 25.63 -5.42
C SER A 340 8.29 25.22 -4.75
N SER A 341 8.36 24.29 -3.79
CA SER A 341 7.21 23.73 -3.08
C SER A 341 7.41 23.88 -1.57
N LEU A 342 6.32 24.11 -0.84
CA LEU A 342 6.35 24.24 0.62
C LEU A 342 6.58 22.87 1.28
N ILE A 343 7.51 22.83 2.22
CA ILE A 343 7.82 21.66 3.06
C ILE A 343 7.31 21.96 4.48
N LEU A 344 6.61 21.00 5.08
CA LEU A 344 6.07 21.10 6.43
C LEU A 344 6.67 19.99 7.29
N GLN A 345 7.24 20.34 8.45
CA GLN A 345 7.87 19.41 9.38
C GLN A 345 7.42 19.67 10.83
N PRO A 346 6.89 18.66 11.56
CA PRO A 346 6.57 17.30 11.09
C PRO A 346 5.52 17.30 9.98
N THR A 347 5.19 16.16 9.36
CA THR A 347 4.20 16.11 8.25
C THR A 347 2.74 16.02 8.73
N THR A 348 2.53 15.66 10.00
CA THR A 348 1.23 15.67 10.68
C THR A 348 1.42 16.02 12.15
N SER A 349 0.35 16.38 12.85
CA SER A 349 0.39 16.62 14.30
C SER A 349 -0.80 16.03 15.03
N ALA A 350 -0.57 15.64 16.27
CA ALA A 350 -1.62 15.12 17.14
C ALA A 350 -1.66 15.88 18.47
N PHE A 351 -2.88 16.13 18.94
CA PHE A 351 -3.22 16.62 20.26
C PHE A 351 -3.85 15.48 21.06
N THR A 352 -3.52 15.41 22.35
CA THR A 352 -4.17 14.51 23.29
C THR A 352 -4.61 15.35 24.47
N ILE A 353 -5.92 15.43 24.68
CA ILE A 353 -6.54 16.19 25.75
C ILE A 353 -7.30 15.23 26.65
N ASN A 354 -6.89 15.16 27.91
CA ASN A 354 -7.44 14.27 28.93
C ASN A 354 -7.35 14.89 30.33
N ALA A 355 -7.69 14.13 31.38
CA ALA A 355 -7.67 14.57 32.78
C ALA A 355 -6.37 15.29 33.22
N ALA A 356 -5.22 14.89 32.67
CA ALA A 356 -3.91 15.44 33.02
C ALA A 356 -3.55 16.71 32.24
N SER A 357 -4.36 17.07 31.23
CA SER A 357 -4.10 18.23 30.37
C SER A 357 -4.39 19.54 31.09
N THR A 358 -3.50 20.51 30.96
CA THR A 358 -3.57 21.83 31.60
C THR A 358 -3.52 22.92 30.54
N SER A 359 -3.70 24.18 30.93
CA SER A 359 -3.57 25.35 30.04
C SER A 359 -2.14 25.58 29.51
N ALA A 360 -1.18 24.71 29.82
CA ALA A 360 0.18 24.78 29.28
C ALA A 360 0.22 24.53 27.76
N ASN A 361 1.03 25.32 27.05
CA ASN A 361 1.19 25.22 25.59
C ASN A 361 1.64 23.84 25.11
N SER A 362 2.29 23.02 25.96
CA SER A 362 2.63 21.63 25.61
C SER A 362 1.40 20.75 25.31
N PHE A 363 0.24 21.06 25.92
CA PHE A 363 -1.02 20.39 25.61
C PHE A 363 -1.76 21.07 24.46
N LEU A 364 -1.75 22.40 24.43
CA LEU A 364 -2.64 23.17 23.55
C LEU A 364 -2.00 23.63 22.24
N GLN A 365 -0.68 23.55 22.06
CA GLN A 365 0.01 24.03 20.87
C GLN A 365 0.93 22.99 20.22
N ARG A 366 1.05 23.07 18.89
CA ARG A 366 2.06 22.35 18.09
C ARG A 366 2.74 23.33 17.15
N THR A 367 4.05 23.17 16.99
CA THR A 367 4.83 23.97 16.04
C THR A 367 5.08 23.16 14.78
N VAL A 368 4.77 23.74 13.64
CA VAL A 368 5.09 23.21 12.31
C VAL A 368 6.16 24.11 11.71
N THR A 369 7.35 23.57 11.52
CA THR A 369 8.39 24.27 10.76
C THR A 369 8.02 24.27 9.29
N THR A 370 8.20 25.42 8.64
CA THR A 370 7.93 25.60 7.22
C THR A 370 9.25 25.81 6.50
N ASP A 371 9.44 25.17 5.36
CA ASP A 371 10.62 25.33 4.50
C ASP A 371 10.22 25.26 3.02
N ALA A 372 11.17 25.42 2.10
CA ALA A 372 10.92 25.35 0.67
C ALA A 372 11.99 24.50 -0.04
N THR A 373 11.60 23.84 -1.14
CA THR A 373 12.56 23.07 -1.95
C THR A 373 13.55 23.96 -2.72
N GLY A 374 13.19 25.22 -3.00
CA GLY A 374 14.00 26.19 -3.73
C GLY A 374 13.91 27.59 -3.13
N ALA A 375 13.50 28.59 -3.93
CA ALA A 375 13.28 29.95 -3.46
C ALA A 375 12.27 30.00 -2.32
N ALA A 376 12.43 31.00 -1.43
CA ALA A 376 11.50 31.24 -0.34
C ALA A 376 10.07 31.48 -0.85
N LEU A 377 9.10 30.90 -0.14
CA LEU A 377 7.68 30.94 -0.45
C LEU A 377 6.93 31.72 0.63
N ASN A 378 6.04 32.61 0.21
CA ASN A 378 5.03 33.18 1.11
C ASN A 378 3.85 32.22 1.20
N TRP A 379 3.31 32.01 2.39
CA TRP A 379 2.18 31.13 2.61
C TRP A 379 1.11 31.76 3.48
N THR A 380 -0.12 31.31 3.31
CA THR A 380 -1.29 31.57 4.17
C THR A 380 -1.89 30.25 4.60
N ALA A 381 -2.39 30.14 5.83
CA ALA A 381 -2.94 28.90 6.37
C ALA A 381 -4.33 29.11 6.97
N THR A 382 -5.21 28.13 6.78
CA THR A 382 -6.57 28.11 7.33
C THR A 382 -6.92 26.72 7.86
N SER A 383 -7.59 26.66 9.01
CA SER A 383 -8.12 25.41 9.59
C SER A 383 -9.49 25.08 9.01
N SER A 384 -9.79 23.78 8.86
CA SER A 384 -11.11 23.29 8.43
C SER A 384 -12.15 23.22 9.55
N VAL A 385 -11.77 23.49 10.79
CA VAL A 385 -12.60 23.33 11.99
C VAL A 385 -12.41 24.50 12.96
N PRO A 386 -13.41 24.83 13.79
CA PRO A 386 -13.33 25.97 14.73
C PRO A 386 -12.45 25.68 15.95
N TRP A 387 -12.34 24.42 16.39
CA TRP A 387 -11.55 24.04 17.57
C TRP A 387 -10.03 24.11 17.38
N LEU A 388 -9.56 24.40 16.18
CA LEU A 388 -8.14 24.52 15.84
C LEU A 388 -7.87 25.84 15.12
N THR A 389 -6.93 26.61 15.64
CA THR A 389 -6.37 27.79 14.97
C THR A 389 -4.98 27.48 14.43
N VAL A 390 -4.60 28.22 13.39
CA VAL A 390 -3.25 28.19 12.81
C VAL A 390 -2.76 29.62 12.57
N THR A 391 -1.45 29.86 12.68
CA THR A 391 -0.83 31.10 12.21
C THR A 391 -1.27 31.41 10.77
N GLY A 392 -1.95 32.54 10.55
CA GLY A 392 -2.66 32.79 9.29
C GLY A 392 -1.77 33.01 8.06
N SER A 393 -0.51 33.41 8.25
CA SER A 393 0.45 33.64 7.15
C SER A 393 1.90 33.66 7.62
N GLY A 394 2.83 33.42 6.71
CA GLY A 394 4.26 33.51 6.96
C GLY A 394 5.12 33.24 5.72
N THR A 395 6.40 32.99 5.95
CA THR A 395 7.41 32.67 4.91
C THR A 395 8.06 31.34 5.21
N SER A 396 8.41 30.57 4.18
CA SER A 396 9.26 29.38 4.32
C SER A 396 10.58 29.74 5.01
N GLY A 397 11.08 28.85 5.87
CA GLY A 397 12.14 29.10 6.84
C GLY A 397 11.61 29.55 8.22
N GLY A 398 10.31 29.83 8.32
CA GLY A 398 9.63 30.20 9.56
C GLY A 398 8.88 29.03 10.22
N GLN A 399 7.92 29.37 11.08
CA GLN A 399 7.08 28.42 11.81
C GLN A 399 5.61 28.81 11.70
N ALA A 400 4.73 27.81 11.66
CA ALA A 400 3.30 27.95 11.88
C ALA A 400 2.95 27.30 13.22
N ILE A 401 2.20 28.01 14.07
CA ILE A 401 1.71 27.51 15.35
C ILE A 401 0.27 27.04 15.14
N LEU A 402 0.03 25.78 15.46
CA LEU A 402 -1.30 25.19 15.61
C LEU A 402 -1.71 25.32 17.08
N ALA A 403 -2.88 25.86 17.37
CA ALA A 403 -3.38 25.99 18.74
C ALA A 403 -4.83 25.54 18.86
N LEU A 404 -5.13 24.69 19.84
CA LEU A 404 -6.49 24.35 20.20
C LEU A 404 -7.21 25.57 20.79
N VAL A 405 -8.51 25.69 20.54
CA VAL A 405 -9.38 26.73 21.11
C VAL A 405 -10.17 26.11 22.27
N PRO A 406 -9.85 26.40 23.54
CA PRO A 406 -10.43 25.71 24.69
C PRO A 406 -11.96 25.75 24.75
N SER A 407 -12.58 26.92 24.50
CA SER A 407 -14.05 27.07 24.51
C SER A 407 -14.74 26.19 23.47
N GLU A 408 -14.10 25.96 22.32
CA GLU A 408 -14.64 25.08 21.29
C GLU A 408 -14.51 23.60 21.66
N LEU A 409 -13.76 23.24 22.71
CA LEU A 409 -13.66 21.87 23.21
C LEU A 409 -14.81 21.49 24.15
N GLU A 410 -15.55 22.47 24.65
CA GLU A 410 -16.63 22.27 25.64
C GLU A 410 -17.74 21.38 25.08
N ASP A 411 -18.19 21.70 23.86
CA ASP A 411 -19.28 21.02 23.17
C ASP A 411 -18.84 19.79 22.35
N LEU A 412 -17.52 19.55 22.22
CA LEU A 412 -17.03 18.41 21.45
C LEU A 412 -17.22 17.12 22.24
N ARG A 413 -17.68 16.08 21.55
CA ARG A 413 -17.72 14.73 22.13
C ARG A 413 -16.33 14.13 22.24
N ASN A 414 -16.15 13.29 23.24
CA ASN A 414 -14.94 12.49 23.37
C ASN A 414 -14.74 11.57 22.16
N GLY A 415 -13.47 11.31 21.84
CA GLY A 415 -13.06 10.47 20.72
C GLY A 415 -11.94 11.09 19.91
N GLN A 416 -11.70 10.50 18.74
CA GLN A 416 -10.72 10.98 17.78
C GLN A 416 -11.39 11.89 16.75
N LEU A 417 -10.95 13.14 16.69
CA LEU A 417 -11.42 14.18 15.78
C LEU A 417 -10.30 14.53 14.81
N ALA A 418 -10.66 14.76 13.54
CA ALA A 418 -9.71 15.12 12.49
C ALA A 418 -9.92 16.56 12.01
N ALA A 419 -8.82 17.23 11.70
CA ALA A 419 -8.80 18.53 11.06
C ALA A 419 -7.78 18.55 9.92
N VAL A 420 -8.05 19.37 8.92
CA VAL A 420 -7.12 19.65 7.83
C VAL A 420 -6.79 21.13 7.87
N VAL A 421 -5.51 21.44 7.91
CA VAL A 421 -5.01 22.80 7.69
C VAL A 421 -4.55 22.91 6.24
N THR A 422 -5.07 23.89 5.52
CA THR A 422 -4.69 24.17 4.13
C THR A 422 -3.70 25.31 4.10
N PHE A 423 -2.50 25.05 3.59
CA PHE A 423 -1.47 26.05 3.31
C PHE A 423 -1.53 26.42 1.84
N ASN A 424 -1.97 27.63 1.51
CA ASN A 424 -1.82 28.19 0.17
C ASN A 424 -0.49 28.95 0.12
N PHE A 425 0.32 28.74 -0.92
CA PHE A 425 1.63 29.35 -1.03
C PHE A 425 1.93 29.87 -2.45
N THR A 426 2.80 30.87 -2.50
CA THR A 426 3.18 31.60 -3.71
C THR A 426 4.64 32.00 -3.66
N GLY A 427 5.26 32.18 -4.82
CA GLY A 427 6.65 32.63 -4.93
C GLY A 427 7.07 32.87 -6.38
N THR A 428 8.32 33.29 -6.59
CA THR A 428 8.87 33.54 -7.92
C THR A 428 8.79 32.29 -8.80
N GLY A 429 8.07 32.36 -9.91
CA GLY A 429 7.88 31.23 -10.83
C GLY A 429 6.97 30.12 -10.29
N VAL A 430 6.32 30.32 -9.15
CA VAL A 430 5.39 29.36 -8.54
C VAL A 430 3.97 29.93 -8.64
N PRO A 431 3.08 29.37 -9.49
CA PRO A 431 1.67 29.75 -9.48
C PRO A 431 1.05 29.43 -8.12
N ASN A 432 -0.08 30.07 -7.79
CA ASN A 432 -0.80 29.81 -6.54
C ASN A 432 -1.04 28.30 -6.38
N ALA A 433 -0.41 27.71 -5.37
CA ALA A 433 -0.44 26.29 -5.08
C ALA A 433 -0.85 26.06 -3.63
N SER A 434 -1.23 24.82 -3.30
CA SER A 434 -1.64 24.47 -1.95
C SER A 434 -1.06 23.14 -1.49
N SER A 435 -0.89 23.02 -0.17
CA SER A 435 -0.56 21.79 0.54
C SER A 435 -1.52 21.61 1.70
N THR A 436 -1.90 20.37 2.00
CA THR A 436 -2.71 20.04 3.16
C THR A 436 -1.84 19.51 4.29
N TYR A 437 -2.31 19.70 5.52
CA TYR A 437 -1.65 19.27 6.73
C TYR A 437 -2.66 18.64 7.68
N ALA A 438 -2.49 17.36 7.99
CA ALA A 438 -3.44 16.63 8.82
C ALA A 438 -3.16 16.83 10.31
N VAL A 439 -4.21 17.10 11.07
CA VAL A 439 -4.19 17.25 12.52
C VAL A 439 -5.22 16.33 13.15
N THR A 440 -4.83 15.65 14.22
CA THR A 440 -5.74 14.78 14.99
C THR A 440 -5.85 15.27 16.42
N LEU A 441 -7.06 15.32 16.97
CA LEU A 441 -7.33 15.56 18.38
C LEU A 441 -7.91 14.29 18.99
N ASN A 442 -7.24 13.73 19.99
CA ASN A 442 -7.79 12.67 20.85
C ASN A 442 -8.31 13.34 22.13
N LEU A 443 -9.63 13.49 22.24
CA LEU A 443 -10.31 14.13 23.36
C LEU A 443 -10.91 13.06 24.28
N ASP A 444 -10.51 13.05 25.55
CA ASP A 444 -10.97 12.14 26.59
C ASP A 444 -11.06 12.88 27.93
N LEU A 445 -12.01 13.81 28.00
CA LEU A 445 -12.33 14.56 29.22
C LEU A 445 -13.72 14.16 29.71
N PRO A 446 -14.04 14.24 31.01
CA PRO A 446 -15.39 13.97 31.47
C PRO A 446 -16.40 14.91 30.79
N THR A 447 -17.57 14.37 30.48
CA THR A 447 -18.75 15.09 29.95
C THR A 447 -19.94 14.65 30.77
N VAL A 448 -20.82 15.58 31.13
CA VAL A 448 -22.05 15.28 31.86
C VAL A 448 -23.24 15.64 30.98
N ASP A 449 -24.03 14.65 30.60
CA ASP A 449 -25.18 14.83 29.71
C ASP A 449 -26.48 15.04 30.51
N PHE A 450 -26.70 14.21 31.54
CA PHE A 450 -27.92 14.22 32.34
C PHE A 450 -27.66 13.93 33.83
N VAL A 451 -28.57 14.41 34.67
CA VAL A 451 -28.68 14.03 36.08
C VAL A 451 -30.10 13.56 36.36
N ALA A 452 -30.26 12.41 37.01
CA ALA A 452 -31.56 11.79 37.24
C ALA A 452 -31.75 11.35 38.70
N PRO A 453 -32.90 11.65 39.32
CA PRO A 453 -33.86 12.66 38.89
C PRO A 453 -33.20 14.05 38.85
N TYR A 454 -33.63 14.89 37.90
CA TYR A 454 -33.12 16.25 37.75
C TYR A 454 -33.73 17.25 38.74
N VAL A 455 -34.74 16.86 39.51
CA VAL A 455 -35.34 17.65 40.58
C VAL A 455 -35.00 17.05 41.93
N ALA A 456 -34.53 17.88 42.86
CA ALA A 456 -34.33 17.54 44.27
C ALA A 456 -35.11 18.52 45.17
N TYR A 457 -35.52 18.03 46.33
CA TYR A 457 -36.14 18.90 47.34
C TYR A 457 -35.12 19.48 48.32
N THR A 458 -35.39 20.68 48.82
CA THR A 458 -34.56 21.35 49.83
C THR A 458 -34.38 20.47 51.06
N ASN A 459 -33.17 20.51 51.62
CA ASN A 459 -32.78 19.70 52.79
C ASN A 459 -32.83 18.17 52.58
N GLU A 460 -32.95 17.68 51.35
CA GLU A 460 -32.84 16.25 51.04
C GLU A 460 -31.47 15.90 50.43
N GLN A 461 -30.72 15.01 51.07
CA GLN A 461 -29.45 14.48 50.55
C GLN A 461 -29.67 13.10 49.91
N LYS A 462 -30.55 13.02 48.90
CA LYS A 462 -30.84 11.78 48.17
C LYS A 462 -29.88 11.59 46.99
N GLU A 463 -29.46 10.36 46.74
CA GLU A 463 -28.55 10.00 45.64
C GLU A 463 -29.15 10.36 44.27
N VAL A 464 -28.35 10.97 43.40
CA VAL A 464 -28.64 11.19 41.97
C VAL A 464 -27.72 10.33 41.10
N VAL A 465 -28.22 9.95 39.93
CA VAL A 465 -27.46 9.27 38.88
C VAL A 465 -27.02 10.31 37.86
N ILE A 466 -25.71 10.45 37.69
CA ILE A 466 -25.08 11.33 36.71
C ILE A 466 -24.66 10.47 35.52
N ARG A 467 -25.11 10.86 34.32
CA ARG A 467 -24.90 10.13 33.06
C ARG A 467 -24.07 10.98 32.11
N GLY A 468 -23.15 10.35 31.41
CA GLY A 468 -22.21 11.06 30.54
C GLY A 468 -21.15 10.14 29.95
N SER A 469 -19.95 10.68 29.72
CA SER A 469 -18.80 9.90 29.23
C SER A 469 -17.48 10.37 29.83
N GLY A 470 -16.47 9.49 29.84
CA GLY A 470 -15.12 9.81 30.32
C GLY A 470 -14.97 9.77 31.84
N PHE A 471 -15.84 9.07 32.56
CA PHE A 471 -15.81 9.02 34.03
C PHE A 471 -14.75 8.06 34.62
N ARG A 472 -14.21 7.11 33.84
CA ARG A 472 -13.16 6.19 34.32
C ARG A 472 -11.76 6.74 34.10
N GLN A 473 -11.40 7.74 34.88
CA GLN A 473 -10.07 8.34 34.87
C GLN A 473 -9.28 7.92 36.11
N ALA A 474 -7.95 7.78 36.00
CA ALA A 474 -7.08 7.33 37.09
C ALA A 474 -7.15 8.24 38.34
N ASN A 475 -7.56 9.50 38.15
CA ASN A 475 -7.90 10.45 39.19
C ASN A 475 -9.10 11.26 38.70
N LEU A 476 -10.32 10.73 38.85
CA LEU A 476 -11.50 11.51 38.47
C LEU A 476 -11.49 12.82 39.26
N PRO A 477 -11.58 13.98 38.59
CA PRO A 477 -11.70 15.26 39.28
C PRO A 477 -12.98 15.35 40.12
N GLN A 478 -13.09 16.42 40.91
CA GLN A 478 -14.22 16.58 41.82
C GLN A 478 -15.54 16.73 41.05
N VAL A 479 -16.58 16.04 41.53
CA VAL A 479 -17.95 16.25 41.05
C VAL A 479 -18.53 17.42 41.83
N MET A 480 -18.97 18.44 41.10
CA MET A 480 -19.43 19.72 41.63
C MET A 480 -20.90 19.93 41.29
N PHE A 481 -21.64 20.51 42.23
CA PHE A 481 -22.99 21.04 42.08
C PHE A 481 -22.87 22.56 42.14
N GLY A 482 -22.77 23.20 40.97
CA GLY A 482 -22.32 24.58 40.85
C GLY A 482 -20.91 24.72 41.43
N ASN A 483 -20.76 25.52 42.49
CA ASN A 483 -19.47 25.74 43.16
C ASN A 483 -19.26 24.86 44.40
N ALA A 484 -20.22 23.98 44.74
CA ALA A 484 -20.16 23.15 45.94
C ALA A 484 -19.86 21.69 45.57
N PRO A 485 -18.94 21.03 46.27
CA PRO A 485 -18.62 19.64 45.96
C PRO A 485 -19.72 18.67 46.39
N ALA A 486 -19.86 17.59 45.64
CA ALA A 486 -20.74 16.48 46.02
C ALA A 486 -20.40 15.95 47.43
N ALA A 487 -21.43 15.62 48.21
CA ALA A 487 -21.25 15.04 49.55
C ALA A 487 -20.66 13.62 49.49
N SER A 488 -20.97 12.86 48.44
CA SER A 488 -20.34 11.58 48.12
C SER A 488 -20.35 11.34 46.61
N VAL A 489 -19.38 10.54 46.13
CA VAL A 489 -19.21 10.19 44.72
C VAL A 489 -18.84 8.71 44.62
N ASN A 490 -19.55 7.97 43.77
CA ASN A 490 -19.30 6.58 43.45
C ASN A 490 -19.34 6.40 41.93
N VAL A 491 -18.16 6.26 41.32
CA VAL A 491 -18.01 6.04 39.88
C VAL A 491 -18.31 4.57 39.57
N ARG A 492 -19.42 4.30 38.88
CA ARG A 492 -19.86 2.93 38.55
C ARG A 492 -19.25 2.45 37.24
N SER A 493 -19.28 3.29 36.21
CA SER A 493 -18.81 2.95 34.86
C SER A 493 -18.14 4.16 34.21
N ASN A 494 -17.75 4.05 32.92
CA ASN A 494 -17.27 5.22 32.17
C ASN A 494 -18.40 6.22 31.83
N THR A 495 -19.65 5.84 32.11
CA THR A 495 -20.86 6.57 31.73
C THR A 495 -21.84 6.79 32.87
N GLU A 496 -21.56 6.27 34.07
CA GLU A 496 -22.39 6.43 35.27
C GLU A 496 -21.57 6.77 36.51
N ILE A 497 -21.99 7.84 37.18
CA ILE A 497 -21.61 8.20 38.54
C ILE A 497 -22.87 8.25 39.41
N ARG A 498 -22.77 7.74 40.63
CA ARG A 498 -23.77 7.94 41.69
C ARG A 498 -23.23 8.95 42.68
N ALA A 499 -23.95 10.04 42.90
CA ALA A 499 -23.49 11.12 43.76
C ALA A 499 -24.60 11.59 44.70
N VAL A 500 -24.21 12.11 45.87
CA VAL A 500 -25.13 12.77 46.79
C VAL A 500 -24.90 14.28 46.70
N PRO A 501 -25.94 15.11 46.43
CA PRO A 501 -25.81 16.55 46.41
C PRO A 501 -25.31 17.14 47.75
N PRO A 502 -24.64 18.31 47.74
CA PRO A 502 -24.24 19.00 48.96
C PRO A 502 -25.47 19.40 49.80
N ALA A 503 -25.25 19.54 51.11
CA ALA A 503 -26.27 20.13 51.99
C ALA A 503 -26.40 21.64 51.74
N GLY A 504 -27.56 22.21 52.07
CA GLY A 504 -27.77 23.66 52.07
C GLY A 504 -28.14 24.27 50.73
N LEU A 505 -28.48 23.46 49.72
CA LEU A 505 -29.09 23.94 48.47
C LEU A 505 -30.47 24.57 48.76
N ALA A 506 -30.69 25.79 48.28
CA ALA A 506 -31.93 26.54 48.49
C ALA A 506 -32.95 26.37 47.34
N ASP A 507 -34.23 26.63 47.62
CA ASP A 507 -35.29 26.63 46.60
C ASP A 507 -34.96 27.61 45.47
N GLY A 508 -35.18 27.17 44.22
CA GLY A 508 -34.90 27.93 43.01
C GLY A 508 -33.45 27.86 42.54
N GLU A 509 -32.53 27.28 43.31
CA GLU A 509 -31.16 27.03 42.83
C GLU A 509 -31.16 26.00 41.69
N ARG A 510 -30.27 26.21 40.72
CA ARG A 510 -30.04 25.33 39.57
C ARG A 510 -28.54 25.05 39.39
N PRO A 511 -27.89 24.36 40.33
CA PRO A 511 -26.48 24.00 40.18
C PRO A 511 -26.26 23.14 38.94
N ALA A 512 -25.38 23.59 38.04
CA ALA A 512 -24.82 22.77 36.98
C ALA A 512 -24.00 21.62 37.58
N ILE A 513 -24.08 20.44 36.97
CA ILE A 513 -23.37 19.25 37.44
C ILE A 513 -22.05 19.15 36.70
N ILE A 514 -20.99 19.70 37.28
CA ILE A 514 -19.68 19.84 36.62
C ILE A 514 -18.74 18.76 37.14
N ILE A 515 -17.92 18.20 36.27
CA ILE A 515 -16.74 17.45 36.67
C ILE A 515 -15.55 18.33 36.33
N ASP A 516 -14.83 18.76 37.36
CA ASP A 516 -13.71 19.68 37.20
C ASP A 516 -12.67 19.12 36.21
N ASN A 517 -11.89 19.99 35.61
CA ASN A 517 -10.72 19.57 34.84
C ASN A 517 -9.65 20.65 34.91
N ASN A 518 -8.41 20.23 34.69
CA ASN A 518 -7.25 21.12 34.79
C ASN A 518 -7.19 22.18 33.66
N LEU A 519 -8.11 22.13 32.70
CA LEU A 519 -8.30 23.15 31.67
C LEU A 519 -9.39 24.17 32.03
N GLY A 520 -10.19 23.92 33.08
CA GLY A 520 -11.29 24.79 33.49
C GLY A 520 -12.46 24.81 32.51
N LEU A 521 -12.63 23.76 31.70
CA LEU A 521 -13.72 23.65 30.72
C LEU A 521 -15.03 23.27 31.40
N ASP A 522 -16.14 23.91 31.05
CA ASP A 522 -17.46 23.40 31.40
C ASP A 522 -17.93 22.43 30.33
N ARG A 523 -18.06 21.14 30.69
CA ARG A 523 -18.50 20.07 29.78
C ARG A 523 -19.76 19.40 30.28
N SER A 524 -20.63 20.18 30.89
CA SER A 524 -21.92 19.75 31.40
C SER A 524 -23.09 20.34 30.62
N GLN A 525 -24.12 19.52 30.40
CA GLN A 525 -25.44 19.94 29.95
C GLN A 525 -26.50 19.73 31.04
N ALA A 526 -26.10 19.19 32.19
CA ALA A 526 -27.00 18.76 33.25
C ALA A 526 -27.07 19.78 34.38
N GLU A 527 -28.28 20.06 34.83
CA GLU A 527 -28.56 20.91 35.98
C GLU A 527 -29.45 20.14 36.95
N LEU A 528 -29.20 20.31 38.25
CA LEU A 528 -30.13 19.87 39.29
C LEU A 528 -31.02 21.04 39.68
N VAL A 529 -32.33 20.89 39.54
CA VAL A 529 -33.32 21.88 39.95
C VAL A 529 -33.70 21.63 41.41
N VAL A 530 -33.49 22.63 42.26
CA VAL A 530 -33.79 22.53 43.69
C VAL A 530 -35.13 23.21 43.95
N ARG A 531 -36.04 22.47 44.61
CA ARG A 531 -37.40 22.92 44.91
C ARG A 531 -37.71 22.75 46.38
N ASP A 532 -38.57 23.59 46.95
CA ASP A 532 -39.22 23.25 48.21
C ASP A 532 -40.24 22.12 48.03
N HIS A 533 -40.49 21.38 49.12
CA HIS A 533 -41.57 20.40 49.13
C HIS A 533 -42.91 21.09 48.84
N PRO A 534 -43.69 20.60 47.84
CA PRO A 534 -44.98 21.20 47.55
C PRO A 534 -45.98 20.88 48.66
N ASN A 535 -46.89 21.82 48.89
CA ASN A 535 -48.05 21.61 49.76
C ASN A 535 -49.33 21.83 48.95
N TYR A 536 -49.76 20.78 48.26
CA TYR A 536 -50.97 20.83 47.45
C TYR A 536 -52.20 20.58 48.33
N PRO A 537 -53.18 21.49 48.41
CA PRO A 537 -54.43 21.23 49.10
C PRO A 537 -55.27 20.19 48.34
N TYR A 538 -56.26 19.62 49.03
CA TYR A 538 -57.30 18.86 48.34
C TYR A 538 -57.96 19.71 47.26
N PHE A 539 -58.07 19.17 46.05
CA PHE A 539 -58.67 19.86 44.92
C PHE A 539 -59.33 18.87 43.95
N ALA A 540 -60.44 19.25 43.35
CA ALA A 540 -61.10 18.48 42.30
C ALA A 540 -61.51 19.40 41.15
N LEU A 541 -61.28 18.96 39.92
CA LEU A 541 -61.65 19.67 38.69
C LEU A 541 -62.40 18.73 37.77
N ALA A 542 -63.65 19.09 37.44
CA ALA A 542 -64.42 18.40 36.42
C ALA A 542 -63.72 18.49 35.06
N ARG A 543 -63.76 17.41 34.30
CA ARG A 543 -63.08 17.31 33.01
C ARG A 543 -64.08 17.33 31.87
N ASP A 544 -63.84 18.22 30.91
CA ASP A 544 -64.55 18.22 29.63
C ASP A 544 -63.75 17.37 28.63
N GLY A 545 -64.23 16.19 28.25
CA GLY A 545 -63.60 15.37 27.21
C GLY A 545 -63.56 13.88 27.47
N GLY A 546 -64.68 13.31 27.94
CA GLY A 546 -64.86 11.93 28.39
C GLY A 546 -63.92 10.91 27.75
N GLY A 547 -63.26 10.11 28.58
CA GLY A 547 -62.25 9.13 28.20
C GLY A 547 -61.24 8.91 29.33
N ILE A 548 -60.82 7.67 29.51
CA ILE A 548 -59.87 7.29 30.55
C ILE A 548 -58.46 7.75 30.12
N PRO A 549 -57.72 8.47 30.97
CA PRO A 549 -56.31 8.77 30.77
C PRO A 549 -55.48 7.53 30.44
N SER A 550 -54.47 7.70 29.59
CA SER A 550 -53.45 6.68 29.33
C SER A 550 -52.66 6.40 30.62
N GLN A 551 -52.02 5.23 30.68
CA GLN A 551 -51.26 4.81 31.86
C GLN A 551 -50.06 5.72 32.18
N HIS A 552 -49.49 6.41 31.18
CA HIS A 552 -48.40 7.36 31.39
C HIS A 552 -48.93 8.75 31.74
N VAL A 553 -49.16 8.94 33.04
CA VAL A 553 -49.34 10.25 33.66
C VAL A 553 -47.97 10.76 34.11
N ILE A 554 -47.61 12.00 33.81
CA ILE A 554 -46.31 12.60 34.18
C ILE A 554 -46.56 13.59 35.31
N TYR A 555 -45.77 13.49 36.39
CA TYR A 555 -45.66 14.57 37.39
C TYR A 555 -44.41 15.39 37.07
N ASP A 556 -44.60 16.65 36.67
CA ASP A 556 -43.55 17.63 36.45
C ASP A 556 -43.33 18.40 37.76
N ALA A 557 -42.37 17.92 38.54
CA ALA A 557 -42.02 18.48 39.85
C ALA A 557 -41.35 19.86 39.75
N GLU A 558 -40.71 20.19 38.63
CA GLU A 558 -40.10 21.51 38.43
C GLU A 558 -41.18 22.59 38.33
N ARG A 559 -42.28 22.28 37.63
CA ARG A 559 -43.32 23.27 37.29
C ARG A 559 -44.62 23.07 38.07
N ASP A 560 -44.63 22.24 39.10
CA ASP A 560 -45.82 21.87 39.88
C ASP A 560 -47.01 21.50 38.98
N ALA A 561 -46.79 20.57 38.04
CA ALA A 561 -47.76 20.22 37.01
C ALA A 561 -47.94 18.72 36.84
N VAL A 562 -49.10 18.31 36.32
CA VAL A 562 -49.41 16.94 35.95
C VAL A 562 -49.83 16.90 34.50
N ILE A 563 -49.16 16.09 33.69
CA ILE A 563 -49.44 15.95 32.25
C ILE A 563 -49.99 14.55 31.99
N THR A 564 -51.05 14.47 31.18
CA THR A 564 -51.69 13.22 30.82
C THR A 564 -52.09 13.22 29.35
N SER A 565 -52.27 12.04 28.76
CA SER A 565 -52.82 11.87 27.42
C SER A 565 -54.12 11.07 27.45
N ILE A 566 -55.06 11.41 26.58
CA ILE A 566 -56.26 10.62 26.30
C ILE A 566 -56.22 10.23 24.84
N THR A 567 -56.06 8.95 24.55
CA THR A 567 -55.91 8.43 23.17
C THR A 567 -57.24 8.01 22.55
N ARG A 568 -58.28 7.80 23.37
CA ARG A 568 -59.65 7.52 22.89
C ARG A 568 -60.68 8.08 23.87
N PRO A 569 -61.75 8.74 23.39
CA PRO A 569 -62.10 9.01 21.99
C PRO A 569 -61.48 10.32 21.42
N VAL A 570 -60.82 11.15 22.23
CA VAL A 570 -60.54 12.55 21.86
C VAL A 570 -59.10 12.91 21.43
N ASN A 571 -58.09 12.03 21.61
CA ASN A 571 -56.71 12.26 21.13
C ASN A 571 -56.09 13.62 21.60
N ILE A 572 -56.01 13.81 22.91
CA ILE A 572 -55.54 15.07 23.53
C ILE A 572 -54.43 14.84 24.55
N VAL A 573 -53.54 15.82 24.67
CA VAL A 573 -52.62 15.97 25.80
C VAL A 573 -53.16 17.08 26.69
N THR A 574 -53.26 16.84 28.00
CA THR A 574 -53.72 17.82 28.98
C THR A 574 -52.69 18.02 30.07
N ARG A 575 -52.43 19.27 30.41
CA ARG A 575 -51.54 19.71 31.48
C ARG A 575 -52.35 20.41 32.57
N TYR A 576 -52.33 19.87 33.77
CA TYR A 576 -52.85 20.50 34.97
C TYR A 576 -51.72 21.24 35.69
N GLN A 577 -51.85 22.55 35.85
CA GLN A 577 -50.89 23.41 36.53
C GLN A 577 -51.42 23.81 37.90
N TYR A 578 -50.59 23.69 38.94
CA TYR A 578 -50.88 24.27 40.23
C TYR A 578 -50.66 25.79 40.23
N LEU A 579 -51.62 26.56 40.76
CA LEU A 579 -51.56 28.00 40.90
C LEU A 579 -51.40 28.34 42.37
N SER A 580 -50.15 28.46 42.84
CA SER A 580 -49.82 28.67 44.26
C SER A 580 -50.49 29.89 44.89
N GLY A 581 -50.70 30.96 44.13
CA GLY A 581 -51.37 32.18 44.60
C GLY A 581 -52.85 32.00 44.98
N SER A 582 -53.55 31.04 44.35
CA SER A 582 -54.96 30.72 44.64
C SER A 582 -55.16 29.37 45.32
N GLY A 583 -54.14 28.51 45.34
CA GLY A 583 -54.24 27.13 45.83
C GLY A 583 -55.10 26.23 44.94
N THR A 584 -55.29 26.60 43.66
CA THR A 584 -56.16 25.88 42.71
C THR A 584 -55.34 25.27 41.57
N TRP A 585 -55.96 24.44 40.74
CA TRP A 585 -55.35 23.94 39.52
C TRP A 585 -56.09 24.42 38.26
N SER A 586 -55.36 24.62 37.17
CA SER A 586 -55.90 24.97 35.85
C SER A 586 -55.45 23.96 34.80
N ALA A 587 -56.30 23.69 33.80
CA ALA A 587 -55.98 22.76 32.72
C ALA A 587 -55.70 23.49 31.39
N THR A 588 -54.65 23.08 30.69
CA THR A 588 -54.36 23.42 29.29
C THR A 588 -54.39 22.14 28.47
N THR A 589 -55.12 22.14 27.35
CA THR A 589 -55.30 20.96 26.51
C THR A 589 -54.89 21.26 25.07
N LEU A 590 -54.18 20.33 24.44
CA LEU A 590 -53.80 20.40 23.03
C LEU A 590 -54.11 19.07 22.31
N PRO A 591 -54.76 19.10 21.13
CA PRO A 591 -55.01 17.90 20.35
C PRO A 591 -53.75 17.41 19.63
N TYR A 592 -53.57 16.09 19.60
CA TYR A 592 -52.54 15.39 18.83
C TYR A 592 -53.20 14.25 18.04
N PRO A 593 -53.27 14.33 16.70
CA PRO A 593 -53.89 13.28 15.89
C PRO A 593 -53.26 11.91 16.15
N GLU A 594 -54.07 10.85 16.23
CA GLU A 594 -53.59 9.47 16.46
C GLU A 594 -52.58 9.38 17.62
N LEU A 595 -52.88 10.06 18.73
CA LEU A 595 -52.04 10.08 19.92
C LEU A 595 -51.90 8.67 20.48
N VAL A 596 -50.66 8.29 20.79
CA VAL A 596 -50.34 6.95 21.29
C VAL A 596 -49.81 7.01 22.71
N ASP A 597 -48.83 7.87 22.98
CA ASP A 597 -48.19 7.92 24.30
C ASP A 597 -47.44 9.24 24.52
N ILE A 598 -47.14 9.53 25.78
CA ILE A 598 -46.32 10.68 26.19
C ILE A 598 -45.23 10.27 27.19
N ALA A 599 -44.12 10.98 27.19
CA ALA A 599 -43.08 10.87 28.20
C ALA A 599 -42.35 12.20 28.38
N MET A 600 -41.58 12.36 29.47
CA MET A 600 -40.76 13.55 29.70
C MET A 600 -39.29 13.23 29.40
N SER A 601 -38.52 14.18 28.85
CA SER A 601 -37.07 14.07 28.76
C SER A 601 -36.43 13.94 30.17
N PRO A 602 -35.23 13.35 30.30
CA PRO A 602 -34.61 13.13 31.62
C PRO A 602 -34.35 14.42 32.41
N ASP A 603 -34.21 15.54 31.71
CA ASP A 603 -33.96 16.88 32.25
C ASP A 603 -35.22 17.75 32.36
N GLY A 604 -36.40 17.21 32.00
CA GLY A 604 -37.66 17.93 32.08
C GLY A 604 -37.87 19.05 31.05
N ARG A 605 -36.93 19.25 30.12
CA ARG A 605 -36.97 20.36 29.15
C ARG A 605 -37.91 20.09 27.96
N GLU A 606 -38.17 18.83 27.63
CA GLU A 606 -38.99 18.44 26.49
C GLU A 606 -40.06 17.42 26.89
N LEU A 607 -41.32 17.68 26.48
CA LEU A 607 -42.37 16.67 26.45
C LEU A 607 -42.26 15.87 25.15
N LEU A 608 -42.10 14.57 25.25
CA LEU A 608 -42.07 13.65 24.13
C LEU A 608 -43.49 13.14 23.86
N VAL A 609 -44.00 13.35 22.66
CA VAL A 609 -45.35 12.95 22.25
C VAL A 609 -45.29 12.02 21.04
N LEU A 610 -45.74 10.78 21.19
CA LEU A 610 -45.83 9.81 20.10
C LEU A 610 -47.21 9.91 19.46
N SER A 611 -47.26 10.39 18.22
CA SER A 611 -48.50 10.72 17.50
C SER A 611 -48.29 10.56 16.00
N SER A 612 -49.26 9.97 15.29
CA SER A 612 -49.22 9.73 13.84
C SER A 612 -47.90 9.13 13.31
N GLY A 613 -47.35 8.14 14.03
CA GLY A 613 -46.09 7.49 13.67
C GLY A 613 -44.84 8.36 13.79
N ARG A 614 -44.93 9.47 14.51
CA ARG A 614 -43.83 10.41 14.75
C ARG A 614 -43.61 10.61 16.25
N LEU A 615 -42.35 10.79 16.62
CA LEU A 615 -41.96 11.25 17.95
C LEU A 615 -41.79 12.77 17.88
N HIS A 616 -42.73 13.50 18.47
CA HIS A 616 -42.69 14.94 18.60
C HIS A 616 -41.92 15.31 19.87
N ARG A 617 -41.03 16.28 19.75
CA ARG A 617 -40.51 17.04 20.90
C ARG A 617 -41.38 18.27 21.05
N ALA A 618 -41.90 18.50 22.24
CA ALA A 618 -42.86 19.57 22.53
C ALA A 618 -42.44 20.32 23.79
N ASP A 619 -42.81 21.59 23.85
CA ASP A 619 -42.61 22.40 25.05
C ASP A 619 -43.54 21.90 26.17
N PRO A 620 -43.03 21.59 27.38
CA PRO A 620 -43.81 20.98 28.45
C PRO A 620 -44.82 21.94 29.11
N VAL A 621 -44.77 23.24 28.80
CA VAL A 621 -45.69 24.26 29.34
C VAL A 621 -46.86 24.50 28.37
N THR A 622 -46.53 24.79 27.12
CA THR A 622 -47.50 25.13 26.07
C THR A 622 -48.05 23.90 25.34
N LEU A 623 -47.39 22.74 25.50
CA LEU A 623 -47.66 21.48 24.81
C LEU A 623 -47.42 21.52 23.30
N VAL A 624 -46.90 22.62 22.75
CA VAL A 624 -46.71 22.79 21.32
C VAL A 624 -45.48 22.02 20.85
N SER A 625 -45.62 21.24 19.78
CA SER A 625 -44.50 20.55 19.12
C SER A 625 -43.51 21.56 18.55
N THR A 626 -42.25 21.46 18.96
CA THR A 626 -41.11 22.26 18.46
C THR A 626 -40.41 21.57 17.30
N SER A 627 -40.34 20.23 17.34
CA SER A 627 -39.80 19.40 16.26
C SER A 627 -40.43 18.00 16.28
N SER A 628 -40.22 17.22 15.23
CA SER A 628 -40.63 15.81 15.20
C SER A 628 -39.81 14.97 14.24
N VAL A 629 -39.62 13.70 14.59
CA VAL A 629 -38.94 12.71 13.77
C VAL A 629 -39.87 11.53 13.47
N ALA A 630 -39.81 10.97 12.26
CA ALA A 630 -40.59 9.79 11.90
C ALA A 630 -40.02 8.55 12.62
N VAL A 631 -40.89 7.75 13.26
CA VAL A 631 -40.46 6.52 13.93
C VAL A 631 -40.41 5.38 12.91
N PRO A 632 -39.24 4.74 12.71
CA PRO A 632 -39.11 3.66 11.74
C PRO A 632 -40.04 2.48 12.03
N ASN A 633 -40.78 2.01 11.02
CA ASN A 633 -41.67 0.85 11.09
C ASN A 633 -42.76 0.92 12.17
N PHE A 634 -43.17 2.12 12.58
CA PHE A 634 -44.20 2.26 13.60
C PHE A 634 -45.61 2.23 12.98
N ASN A 635 -46.40 1.24 13.36
CA ASN A 635 -47.79 1.06 12.90
C ASN A 635 -48.76 0.70 14.06
N SER A 636 -48.38 1.01 15.30
CA SER A 636 -49.16 0.66 16.49
C SER A 636 -50.11 1.78 16.90
N VAL A 637 -51.25 1.38 17.46
CA VAL A 637 -52.24 2.27 18.10
C VAL A 637 -52.42 1.94 19.58
N THR A 638 -51.53 1.12 20.14
CA THR A 638 -51.60 0.71 21.55
C THR A 638 -50.81 1.67 22.44
N THR A 639 -51.34 2.02 23.61
CA THR A 639 -50.70 2.95 24.55
C THR A 639 -49.48 2.33 25.26
N SER A 640 -48.80 3.13 26.08
CA SER A 640 -47.67 2.68 26.92
C SER A 640 -46.51 2.15 26.06
N GLN A 641 -46.00 3.01 25.17
CA GLN A 641 -44.98 2.76 24.16
C GLN A 641 -43.62 3.34 24.50
N LEU A 642 -43.60 4.46 25.23
CA LEU A 642 -42.40 5.26 25.48
C LEU A 642 -41.84 4.96 26.87
N ALA A 643 -40.53 4.76 26.94
CA ALA A 643 -39.81 4.77 28.20
C ALA A 643 -38.51 5.54 28.02
N VAL A 644 -38.25 6.53 28.89
CA VAL A 644 -37.14 7.47 28.74
C VAL A 644 -36.09 7.18 29.79
N ALA A 645 -34.96 6.64 29.37
CA ALA A 645 -33.86 6.31 30.26
C ALA A 645 -33.06 7.56 30.65
N ASN A 646 -32.38 7.49 31.78
CA ASN A 646 -31.58 8.60 32.32
C ASN A 646 -30.35 8.98 31.48
N ASP A 647 -29.99 8.21 30.46
CA ASP A 647 -28.96 8.55 29.47
C ASP A 647 -29.53 9.19 28.20
N GLY A 648 -30.79 9.65 28.23
CA GLY A 648 -31.42 10.30 27.08
C GLY A 648 -31.87 9.34 25.98
N LYS A 649 -31.90 8.03 26.24
CA LYS A 649 -32.47 7.05 25.32
C LYS A 649 -33.97 6.91 25.51
N VAL A 650 -34.72 7.03 24.42
CA VAL A 650 -36.17 6.83 24.36
C VAL A 650 -36.43 5.47 23.72
N ILE A 651 -36.87 4.52 24.52
CA ILE A 651 -37.29 3.20 24.07
C ILE A 651 -38.70 3.31 23.50
N ILE A 652 -38.91 2.82 22.27
CA ILE A 652 -40.22 2.78 21.60
C ILE A 652 -40.58 1.32 21.30
N ARG A 653 -41.40 0.75 22.20
CA ARG A 653 -41.66 -0.68 22.35
C ARG A 653 -42.02 -1.38 21.03
N ASP A 654 -43.11 -1.01 20.37
CA ASP A 654 -43.61 -1.77 19.21
C ASP A 654 -42.78 -1.60 17.94
N SER A 655 -41.96 -0.54 17.86
CA SER A 655 -41.00 -0.38 16.76
C SER A 655 -39.69 -1.14 16.98
N ALA A 656 -39.45 -1.64 18.21
CA ALA A 656 -38.15 -2.17 18.63
C ALA A 656 -36.99 -1.19 18.38
N ARG A 657 -37.25 0.11 18.58
CA ARG A 657 -36.28 1.19 18.38
C ARG A 657 -35.92 1.90 19.67
N VAL A 658 -34.70 2.40 19.69
CA VAL A 658 -34.21 3.34 20.70
C VAL A 658 -33.82 4.62 19.98
N TYR A 659 -34.36 5.74 20.41
CA TYR A 659 -34.01 7.06 19.91
C TYR A 659 -33.09 7.76 20.90
N SER A 660 -31.96 8.28 20.45
CA SER A 660 -31.04 9.06 21.27
C SER A 660 -31.40 10.53 21.20
N LEU A 661 -31.75 11.14 22.35
CA LEU A 661 -32.04 12.58 22.43
C LEU A 661 -30.79 13.43 22.13
N LEU A 662 -29.61 12.91 22.44
CA LEU A 662 -28.32 13.56 22.24
C LEU A 662 -27.86 13.52 20.77
N ASP A 663 -28.13 12.41 20.07
CA ASP A 663 -27.65 12.18 18.70
C ASP A 663 -28.70 12.47 17.62
N ASP A 664 -29.97 12.55 17.98
CA ASP A 664 -31.10 12.57 17.04
C ASP A 664 -31.08 11.37 16.06
N THR A 665 -30.76 10.18 16.58
CA THR A 665 -30.67 8.96 15.78
C THR A 665 -31.43 7.79 16.38
N PHE A 666 -31.86 6.86 15.52
CA PHE A 666 -32.49 5.61 15.91
C PHE A 666 -31.53 4.43 15.81
N THR A 667 -31.52 3.58 16.84
CA THR A 667 -30.89 2.26 16.83
C THR A 667 -31.93 1.16 17.02
N THR A 668 -31.62 -0.07 16.61
CA THR A 668 -32.45 -1.25 16.93
C THR A 668 -32.18 -1.68 18.36
N LEU A 669 -33.22 -2.11 19.09
CA LEU A 669 -33.07 -2.81 20.36
C LEU A 669 -33.36 -4.30 20.17
N PRO A 670 -32.33 -5.16 20.14
CA PRO A 670 -32.51 -6.60 19.95
C PRO A 670 -33.39 -7.22 21.04
N GLY A 671 -34.23 -8.18 20.66
CA GLY A 671 -35.08 -8.94 21.59
C GLY A 671 -36.39 -8.27 21.98
N MET A 672 -36.67 -7.04 21.51
CA MET A 672 -37.91 -6.32 21.80
C MET A 672 -39.06 -6.80 20.90
N THR A 673 -39.74 -7.90 21.26
CA THR A 673 -40.89 -8.45 20.50
C THR A 673 -41.97 -9.02 21.43
N GLY A 674 -43.24 -8.73 21.13
CA GLY A 674 -44.39 -9.39 21.79
C GLY A 674 -44.72 -8.90 23.21
N TYR A 675 -44.19 -7.74 23.62
CA TYR A 675 -44.46 -7.12 24.92
C TYR A 675 -45.67 -6.18 24.87
N ASN A 676 -46.44 -6.15 25.95
CA ASN A 676 -47.46 -5.18 26.28
C ASN A 676 -46.98 -4.25 27.40
N GLY A 677 -47.14 -2.96 27.15
CA GLY A 677 -46.75 -1.88 28.06
C GLY A 677 -45.25 -1.81 28.33
N ILE A 678 -44.79 -0.59 28.59
CA ILE A 678 -43.46 -0.33 29.12
C ILE A 678 -43.62 0.77 30.16
N ASN A 679 -42.91 0.68 31.27
CA ASN A 679 -42.88 1.73 32.28
C ASN A 679 -41.43 1.93 32.73
N MET A 680 -41.05 3.15 33.09
CA MET A 680 -39.69 3.52 33.48
C MET A 680 -39.65 3.93 34.95
N SER A 681 -38.58 3.54 35.65
CA SER A 681 -38.32 4.01 37.01
C SER A 681 -38.20 5.54 37.06
N PRO A 682 -38.59 6.19 38.16
CA PRO A 682 -38.47 7.64 38.29
C PRO A 682 -37.05 8.19 38.08
N ASP A 683 -36.01 7.41 38.38
CA ASP A 683 -34.61 7.78 38.12
C ASP A 683 -34.10 7.39 36.72
N GLY A 684 -34.97 6.88 35.84
CA GLY A 684 -34.65 6.46 34.47
C GLY A 684 -33.68 5.28 34.38
N SER A 685 -33.38 4.61 35.48
CA SER A 685 -32.36 3.55 35.52
C SER A 685 -32.86 2.25 34.89
N ARG A 686 -34.17 1.95 34.99
CA ARG A 686 -34.73 0.68 34.57
C ARG A 686 -36.16 0.78 34.06
N ALA A 687 -36.42 0.20 32.89
CA ALA A 687 -37.78 0.04 32.37
C ALA A 687 -38.23 -1.42 32.46
N THR A 688 -39.49 -1.66 32.81
CA THR A 688 -40.09 -3.00 32.88
C THR A 688 -41.15 -3.17 31.79
N MET A 689 -41.27 -4.39 31.29
CA MET A 689 -42.23 -4.79 30.26
C MET A 689 -42.55 -6.29 30.38
N GLY A 690 -43.72 -6.71 29.92
CA GLY A 690 -44.16 -8.10 29.93
C GLY A 690 -45.24 -8.30 28.88
N ALA A 691 -46.04 -9.35 28.89
CA ALA A 691 -47.17 -9.50 27.97
C ALA A 691 -48.50 -9.67 28.71
N ALA A 692 -49.59 -9.26 28.07
CA ALA A 692 -50.93 -9.44 28.61
C ALA A 692 -51.97 -9.65 27.51
N THR A 693 -52.28 -10.91 27.21
CA THR A 693 -53.65 -11.36 26.97
C THR A 693 -53.71 -12.82 27.42
N ASN A 694 -54.60 -13.13 28.38
CA ASN A 694 -54.98 -14.45 28.90
C ASN A 694 -53.89 -15.56 29.09
N SER A 695 -53.52 -15.81 30.36
CA SER A 695 -53.00 -17.08 30.92
C SER A 695 -51.82 -17.82 30.27
N PHE A 696 -51.01 -17.20 29.41
CA PHE A 696 -49.74 -17.80 28.97
C PHE A 696 -48.55 -17.33 29.82
N ASP A 697 -47.64 -18.27 30.07
CA ASP A 697 -46.34 -18.01 30.67
C ASP A 697 -45.47 -17.21 29.68
N ILE A 698 -45.57 -15.86 29.70
CA ILE A 698 -44.68 -14.97 28.93
C ILE A 698 -43.73 -14.26 29.91
N PRO A 699 -42.41 -14.22 29.62
CA PRO A 699 -41.44 -13.80 30.60
C PRO A 699 -41.52 -12.29 30.85
N LEU A 700 -41.32 -11.90 32.12
CA LEU A 700 -41.07 -10.52 32.48
C LEU A 700 -39.68 -10.10 32.01
N SER A 701 -39.60 -8.91 31.42
CA SER A 701 -38.37 -8.33 30.91
C SER A 701 -38.14 -6.94 31.49
N TYR A 702 -36.87 -6.54 31.50
CA TYR A 702 -36.48 -5.19 31.84
C TYR A 702 -35.35 -4.69 30.95
N TYR A 703 -35.38 -3.40 30.64
CA TYR A 703 -34.27 -2.67 30.06
C TYR A 703 -33.44 -2.06 31.18
N ASP A 704 -32.13 -2.29 31.14
CA ASP A 704 -31.17 -1.66 32.04
C ASP A 704 -30.45 -0.54 31.29
N SER A 705 -30.64 0.70 31.75
CA SER A 705 -29.98 1.86 31.15
C SER A 705 -28.45 1.78 31.26
N ALA A 706 -27.89 1.24 32.36
CA ALA A 706 -26.46 1.20 32.60
C ALA A 706 -25.71 0.34 31.58
N THR A 707 -26.34 -0.74 31.12
CA THR A 707 -25.78 -1.62 30.08
C THR A 707 -26.36 -1.35 28.69
N GLY A 708 -27.51 -0.68 28.62
CA GLY A 708 -28.26 -0.46 27.39
C GLY A 708 -28.91 -1.73 26.83
N THR A 709 -29.12 -2.76 27.66
CA THR A 709 -29.57 -4.09 27.22
C THR A 709 -30.96 -4.44 27.75
N LEU A 710 -31.71 -5.20 26.94
CA LEU A 710 -32.94 -5.86 27.38
C LEU A 710 -32.60 -7.22 28.02
N ASN A 711 -33.07 -7.43 29.24
CA ASN A 711 -32.92 -8.67 29.99
C ASN A 711 -34.29 -9.33 30.15
N THR A 712 -34.38 -10.63 29.91
CA THR A 712 -35.61 -11.41 29.99
C THR A 712 -35.45 -12.50 31.03
N THR A 713 -36.40 -12.57 31.96
CA THR A 713 -36.35 -13.50 33.09
C THR A 713 -37.11 -14.79 32.80
N ASN A 714 -36.98 -15.78 33.68
CA ASN A 714 -37.84 -16.97 33.66
C ASN A 714 -39.09 -16.79 34.55
N ALA A 715 -39.36 -15.58 35.03
CA ALA A 715 -40.57 -15.28 35.80
C ALA A 715 -41.72 -15.00 34.82
N PHE A 716 -42.77 -15.82 34.91
CA PHE A 716 -43.89 -15.80 33.98
C PHE A 716 -45.18 -15.45 34.73
N GLN A 717 -45.75 -14.27 34.51
CA GLN A 717 -47.03 -13.86 35.10
C GLN A 717 -47.70 -12.76 34.26
N TYR A 718 -48.98 -12.50 34.58
CA TYR A 718 -49.72 -11.35 34.07
C TYR A 718 -48.99 -10.04 34.38
N TYR A 719 -48.58 -9.33 33.34
CA TYR A 719 -48.00 -8.00 33.45
C TYR A 719 -49.07 -6.93 33.18
N SER A 720 -49.45 -6.19 34.22
CA SER A 720 -50.08 -4.89 34.06
C SER A 720 -48.99 -3.85 34.30
N PRO A 721 -48.76 -2.90 33.38
CA PRO A 721 -47.79 -1.83 33.61
C PRO A 721 -48.18 -1.05 34.87
N GLY A 722 -47.38 -1.23 35.91
CA GLY A 722 -47.49 -0.52 37.18
C GLY A 722 -46.33 0.45 37.34
N SER A 723 -46.30 1.13 38.48
CA SER A 723 -45.19 2.02 38.86
C SER A 723 -44.05 1.26 39.54
N MET A 724 -42.90 1.91 39.63
CA MET A 724 -41.73 1.46 40.37
C MET A 724 -41.35 2.48 41.44
N ASP A 725 -40.63 2.03 42.47
CA ASP A 725 -39.90 2.96 43.34
C ASP A 725 -38.76 3.63 42.55
N ARG A 726 -38.17 4.68 43.12
CA ARG A 726 -37.19 5.55 42.45
C ARG A 726 -36.11 4.77 41.70
N HIS A 727 -35.56 3.73 42.32
CA HIS A 727 -34.43 2.95 41.82
C HIS A 727 -34.82 1.59 41.21
N ALA A 728 -36.12 1.34 41.01
CA ALA A 728 -36.65 0.04 40.59
C ALA A 728 -36.15 -1.15 41.44
N THR A 729 -35.98 -0.93 42.75
CA THR A 729 -35.79 -2.03 43.72
C THR A 729 -37.09 -2.78 43.96
N LYS A 730 -38.23 -2.10 43.74
CA LYS A 730 -39.58 -2.65 43.80
C LYS A 730 -40.42 -2.20 42.61
N SER A 731 -41.30 -3.08 42.15
CA SER A 731 -42.23 -2.80 41.05
C SER A 731 -43.62 -3.35 41.34
N LEU A 732 -44.65 -2.69 40.80
CA LEU A 732 -46.02 -3.21 40.78
C LEU A 732 -46.27 -4.01 39.51
N SER A 733 -46.88 -5.18 39.68
CA SER A 733 -47.27 -6.07 38.59
C SER A 733 -48.54 -6.83 38.97
N GLY A 734 -49.69 -6.31 38.51
CA GLY A 734 -50.99 -6.79 38.96
C GLY A 734 -51.17 -6.58 40.47
N PRO A 735 -51.64 -7.57 41.25
CA PRO A 735 -51.78 -7.43 42.70
C PRO A 735 -50.46 -7.60 43.46
N TYR A 736 -49.31 -7.78 42.80
CA TYR A 736 -48.04 -8.07 43.48
C TYR A 736 -47.10 -6.88 43.47
N VAL A 737 -46.51 -6.59 44.63
CA VAL A 737 -45.24 -5.88 44.73
C VAL A 737 -44.13 -6.91 44.49
N ARG A 738 -43.19 -6.60 43.63
CA ARG A 738 -42.04 -7.46 43.29
C ARG A 738 -40.74 -6.79 43.63
N ASN A 739 -39.73 -7.60 43.90
CA ASN A 739 -38.33 -7.16 43.95
C ASN A 739 -37.79 -6.88 42.54
N ASP A 740 -36.58 -6.35 42.50
CA ASP A 740 -35.80 -6.09 41.29
C ASP A 740 -35.52 -7.35 40.45
N ASP A 741 -35.46 -8.53 41.05
CA ASP A 741 -35.35 -9.83 40.36
C ASP A 741 -36.71 -10.41 39.89
N PHE A 742 -37.80 -9.64 40.05
CA PHE A 742 -39.19 -10.02 39.85
C PHE A 742 -39.77 -11.09 40.79
N SER A 743 -39.03 -11.52 41.83
CA SER A 743 -39.59 -12.33 42.91
C SER A 743 -40.69 -11.55 43.65
N VAL A 744 -41.69 -12.26 44.20
CA VAL A 744 -42.80 -11.63 44.90
C VAL A 744 -42.32 -11.07 46.24
N PHE A 745 -42.45 -9.76 46.43
CA PHE A 745 -42.22 -9.09 47.71
C PHE A 745 -43.46 -9.15 48.62
N GLY A 746 -44.66 -9.02 48.02
CA GLY A 746 -45.93 -9.23 48.70
C GLY A 746 -47.16 -9.00 47.83
N GLU A 747 -48.31 -9.46 48.29
CA GLU A 747 -49.61 -9.36 47.58
C GLU A 747 -50.52 -8.28 48.20
N LEU A 748 -51.16 -7.48 47.35
CA LEU A 748 -52.23 -6.54 47.68
C LEU A 748 -53.57 -7.31 47.68
N ARG A 749 -54.12 -7.60 48.87
CA ARG A 749 -55.43 -8.27 48.96
C ARG A 749 -56.60 -7.30 48.85
N LEU A 750 -57.26 -7.33 47.70
CA LEU A 750 -58.32 -6.39 47.34
C LEU A 750 -59.75 -6.91 47.52
N GLY A 751 -59.94 -8.23 47.64
CA GLY A 751 -61.26 -8.83 47.85
C GLY A 751 -62.18 -8.80 46.62
N GLY A 752 -61.62 -8.92 45.41
CA GLY A 752 -62.32 -8.94 44.13
C GLY A 752 -62.49 -7.56 43.46
N GLY A 753 -62.56 -7.53 42.13
CA GLY A 753 -62.69 -6.31 41.30
C GLY A 753 -61.45 -6.03 40.42
N SER A 754 -61.60 -5.17 39.41
CA SER A 754 -60.49 -4.74 38.54
C SER A 754 -59.60 -3.71 39.25
N LEU A 755 -58.28 -3.89 39.13
CA LEU A 755 -57.27 -2.89 39.46
C LEU A 755 -57.26 -1.83 38.36
N LEU A 756 -57.92 -0.70 38.59
CA LEU A 756 -57.79 0.49 37.75
C LEU A 756 -57.35 1.62 38.67
N GLY A 757 -56.04 1.92 38.68
CA GLY A 757 -55.45 2.99 39.47
C GLY A 757 -54.70 2.48 40.70
N ASP A 758 -53.41 2.20 40.53
CA ASP A 758 -52.45 1.85 41.57
C ASP A 758 -51.13 2.60 41.36
N VAL A 759 -50.44 2.93 42.47
CA VAL A 759 -49.11 3.53 42.41
C VAL A 759 -48.29 3.18 43.65
N LEU A 760 -47.03 2.86 43.43
CA LEU A 760 -45.97 2.66 44.42
C LEU A 760 -45.28 4.01 44.61
N SER A 761 -45.14 4.39 45.86
CA SER A 761 -44.41 5.61 46.24
C SER A 761 -42.95 5.57 45.77
N PRO A 762 -42.36 6.72 45.39
CA PRO A 762 -40.96 6.79 44.97
C PRO A 762 -39.95 6.27 45.99
N ASP A 763 -40.25 6.33 47.29
CA ASP A 763 -39.44 5.75 48.36
C ASP A 763 -39.62 4.21 48.52
N GLY A 764 -40.60 3.63 47.82
CA GLY A 764 -40.90 2.20 47.86
C GLY A 764 -41.52 1.73 49.18
N GLU A 765 -42.02 2.63 50.02
CA GLU A 765 -42.54 2.31 51.36
C GLU A 765 -44.05 2.04 51.36
N ARG A 766 -44.80 2.59 50.41
CA ARG A 766 -46.27 2.51 50.38
C ARG A 766 -46.83 2.28 48.98
N VAL A 767 -47.92 1.53 48.91
CA VAL A 767 -48.72 1.36 47.69
C VAL A 767 -50.11 1.95 47.90
N TYR A 768 -50.55 2.77 46.96
CA TYR A 768 -51.87 3.39 46.94
C TYR A 768 -52.71 2.73 45.87
N VAL A 769 -53.94 2.34 46.20
CA VAL A 769 -54.88 1.71 45.27
C VAL A 769 -56.22 2.42 45.37
N PHE A 770 -56.74 2.88 44.23
CA PHE A 770 -58.09 3.43 44.16
C PHE A 770 -59.12 2.32 43.98
N ARG A 771 -60.09 2.24 44.88
CA ARG A 771 -61.19 1.28 44.86
C ARG A 771 -62.50 1.97 44.54
N TYR A 772 -63.13 1.51 43.46
CA TYR A 772 -64.47 1.89 43.05
C TYR A 772 -65.51 1.37 44.06
N GLY A 773 -66.44 2.22 44.46
CA GLY A 773 -67.61 1.82 45.23
C GLY A 773 -68.49 0.86 44.44
N THR A 774 -69.06 -0.13 45.13
CA THR A 774 -70.03 -1.06 44.53
C THR A 774 -71.45 -0.57 44.82
N GLY A 775 -72.28 -0.33 43.79
CA GLY A 775 -73.69 0.07 43.94
C GLY A 775 -74.09 1.29 43.11
N SER A 776 -75.25 1.88 43.41
CA SER A 776 -75.82 3.04 42.69
C SER A 776 -75.28 4.41 43.13
N ASN A 777 -74.38 4.45 44.13
CA ASN A 777 -73.73 5.68 44.59
C ASN A 777 -72.26 5.71 44.13
N PRO A 778 -71.82 6.73 43.38
CA PRO A 778 -70.45 6.88 42.93
C PRO A 778 -69.56 7.36 44.09
N THR A 779 -69.14 6.45 44.96
CA THR A 779 -68.12 6.73 45.99
C THR A 779 -66.84 5.99 45.65
N GLY A 780 -65.67 6.58 45.93
CA GLY A 780 -64.37 5.92 45.76
C GLY A 780 -63.54 5.98 47.04
N THR A 781 -62.71 4.97 47.29
CA THR A 781 -61.77 4.97 48.43
C THR A 781 -60.36 4.68 47.99
N ILE A 782 -59.39 5.41 48.55
CA ILE A 782 -57.97 5.12 48.42
C ILE A 782 -57.58 4.21 49.58
N ARG A 783 -57.10 3.01 49.23
CA ARG A 783 -56.51 2.05 50.15
C ARG A 783 -55.00 2.21 50.13
N ILE A 784 -54.36 2.08 51.28
CA ILE A 784 -52.93 2.30 51.45
C ILE A 784 -52.33 1.02 52.03
N PHE A 785 -51.28 0.48 51.41
CA PHE A 785 -50.59 -0.72 51.87
C PHE A 785 -49.16 -0.38 52.28
N ASP A 786 -48.69 -0.98 53.37
CA ASP A 786 -47.32 -0.87 53.83
C ASP A 786 -46.41 -1.83 53.05
N ALA A 787 -45.46 -1.28 52.30
CA ALA A 787 -44.49 -2.02 51.51
C ALA A 787 -43.07 -1.94 52.09
N ARG A 788 -42.90 -1.51 53.35
CA ARG A 788 -41.56 -1.44 53.99
C ARG A 788 -40.98 -2.81 54.30
N VAL A 789 -41.83 -3.80 54.59
CA VAL A 789 -41.41 -5.16 54.97
C VAL A 789 -42.11 -6.19 54.07
N SER A 790 -41.33 -7.13 53.53
CA SER A 790 -41.86 -8.22 52.70
C SER A 790 -42.76 -9.14 53.52
N GLN A 791 -43.95 -9.43 52.99
CA GLN A 791 -44.92 -10.35 53.58
C GLN A 791 -45.73 -11.02 52.47
N PRO A 792 -46.24 -12.26 52.67
CA PRO A 792 -47.12 -12.90 51.69
C PRO A 792 -48.32 -12.03 51.29
N VAL A 793 -48.86 -11.28 52.26
CA VAL A 793 -49.91 -10.28 52.07
C VAL A 793 -49.46 -9.00 52.75
N LEU A 794 -49.44 -7.89 52.02
CA LEU A 794 -49.05 -6.61 52.58
C LEU A 794 -50.17 -6.07 53.49
N PRO A 795 -49.83 -5.54 54.69
CA PRO A 795 -50.83 -5.01 55.60
C PRO A 795 -51.37 -3.67 55.07
N GLU A 796 -52.68 -3.48 55.22
CA GLU A 796 -53.34 -2.22 54.89
C GLU A 796 -53.23 -1.23 56.07
N LEU A 797 -52.86 0.01 55.75
CA LEU A 797 -52.86 1.13 56.68
C LEU A 797 -54.28 1.71 56.74
N THR A 798 -54.79 1.93 57.95
CA THR A 798 -56.14 2.46 58.18
C THR A 798 -56.10 3.83 58.87
N PRO A 799 -57.12 4.68 58.68
CA PRO A 799 -58.31 4.48 57.84
C PRO A 799 -58.07 4.74 56.34
N PRO A 800 -58.84 4.11 55.43
CA PRO A 800 -58.82 4.46 54.01
C PRO A 800 -59.34 5.89 53.78
N ILE A 801 -58.93 6.53 52.69
CA ILE A 801 -59.32 7.90 52.36
C ILE A 801 -60.52 7.86 51.41
N THR A 802 -61.65 8.46 51.78
CA THR A 802 -62.85 8.53 50.94
C THR A 802 -62.84 9.78 50.05
N ILE A 803 -63.07 9.59 48.76
CA ILE A 803 -63.30 10.69 47.81
C ILE A 803 -64.79 11.08 47.84
N PRO A 804 -65.12 12.39 47.99
CA PRO A 804 -66.50 12.88 47.90
C PRO A 804 -67.20 12.42 46.61
N ALA A 805 -68.48 12.07 46.71
CA ALA A 805 -69.25 11.59 45.55
C ALA A 805 -69.41 12.65 44.45
N SER A 806 -69.37 13.94 44.79
CA SER A 806 -69.38 15.04 43.82
C SER A 806 -68.12 15.09 42.96
N ASP A 807 -67.02 14.59 43.49
CA ASP A 807 -65.67 14.72 42.93
C ASP A 807 -65.19 13.34 42.42
N TYR A 808 -66.13 12.42 42.23
CA TYR A 808 -65.85 11.05 41.86
C TYR A 808 -65.11 11.02 40.51
N PRO A 809 -63.90 10.44 40.45
CA PRO A 809 -63.06 10.55 39.26
C PRO A 809 -63.47 9.60 38.13
N GLY A 810 -64.29 8.56 38.39
CA GLY A 810 -64.55 7.53 37.39
C GLY A 810 -63.31 6.65 37.14
N GLY A 811 -63.19 6.03 35.97
CA GLY A 811 -62.03 5.19 35.63
C GLY A 811 -60.71 5.98 35.73
N THR A 812 -59.81 5.58 36.64
CA THR A 812 -58.72 6.43 37.13
C THR A 812 -57.34 5.83 36.94
N GLN A 813 -56.37 6.67 36.55
CA GLN A 813 -54.93 6.42 36.67
C GLN A 813 -54.36 7.20 37.86
N LEU A 814 -53.40 6.61 38.57
CA LEU A 814 -52.74 7.25 39.71
C LEU A 814 -51.34 7.72 39.36
N ARG A 815 -50.98 8.89 39.88
CA ARG A 815 -49.58 9.35 39.96
C ARG A 815 -49.37 9.96 41.33
N ILE A 816 -48.16 9.87 41.86
CA ILE A 816 -47.82 10.42 43.17
C ILE A 816 -46.69 11.44 43.03
N SER A 817 -46.71 12.48 43.88
CA SER A 817 -45.64 13.46 43.96
C SER A 817 -44.31 12.81 44.36
N LEU A 818 -43.20 13.43 43.96
CA LEU A 818 -41.84 12.92 44.20
C LEU A 818 -41.51 12.75 45.70
N ASP A 819 -42.18 13.50 46.58
CA ASP A 819 -42.04 13.42 48.04
C ASP A 819 -43.00 12.44 48.71
N SER A 820 -43.77 11.68 47.93
CA SER A 820 -44.75 10.68 48.38
C SER A 820 -45.93 11.24 49.19
N ARG A 821 -46.18 12.56 49.17
CA ARG A 821 -47.20 13.22 50.03
C ARG A 821 -48.52 13.57 49.35
N THR A 822 -48.57 13.58 48.02
CA THR A 822 -49.77 13.94 47.26
C THR A 822 -50.05 12.94 46.16
N LEU A 823 -51.27 12.43 46.12
CA LEU A 823 -51.78 11.57 45.08
C LEU A 823 -52.57 12.39 44.06
N PHE A 824 -52.30 12.16 42.79
CA PHE A 824 -53.03 12.70 41.64
C PHE A 824 -53.88 11.58 41.03
N LEU A 825 -55.19 11.75 41.06
CA LEU A 825 -56.17 10.83 40.47
C LEU A 825 -56.62 11.44 39.14
N LEU A 826 -56.23 10.79 38.06
CA LEU A 826 -56.53 11.21 36.70
C LEU A 826 -57.69 10.34 36.22
N GLY A 827 -58.89 10.78 36.55
CA GLY A 827 -60.14 10.08 36.28
C GLY A 827 -60.81 10.50 34.99
N GLU A 828 -61.68 9.66 34.45
CA GLU A 828 -62.58 9.99 33.33
C GLU A 828 -63.37 11.28 33.56
N ASP A 829 -63.93 11.47 34.75
CA ASP A 829 -64.85 12.58 35.07
C ASP A 829 -64.14 13.74 35.78
N HIS A 830 -63.18 13.44 36.67
CA HIS A 830 -62.49 14.44 37.48
C HIS A 830 -60.97 14.22 37.52
N PHE A 831 -60.23 15.33 37.56
CA PHE A 831 -58.88 15.38 38.08
C PHE A 831 -58.95 15.70 39.57
N VAL A 832 -58.44 14.80 40.43
CA VAL A 832 -58.44 14.99 41.88
C VAL A 832 -57.02 15.01 42.42
N VAL A 833 -56.74 15.96 43.30
CA VAL A 833 -55.49 16.10 44.05
C VAL A 833 -55.80 15.79 45.51
N GLN A 834 -55.15 14.77 46.03
CA GLN A 834 -55.43 14.23 47.35
C GLN A 834 -54.14 14.14 48.17
N PRO A 835 -53.98 14.95 49.23
CA PRO A 835 -52.93 14.74 50.22
C PRO A 835 -53.04 13.35 50.85
N VAL A 836 -51.90 12.69 51.02
CA VAL A 836 -51.79 11.34 51.57
C VAL A 836 -50.73 11.27 52.68
N PRO A 837 -50.91 10.40 53.69
CA PRO A 837 -50.01 10.28 54.84
C PRO A 837 -48.67 9.64 54.49
#